data_AF-A0A673ZC57-F1
#
_entry.id   AF-A0A673ZC57-F1
#
_cell.length_a   1.000
_cell.length_b   1.000
_cell.length_c   1.000
_cell.angle_alpha   90.00
_cell.angle_beta   90.00
_cell.angle_gamma   90.00
#
_symmetry.space_group_name_H-M   'P 1'
#
loop_
_entity.id
_entity.type
_entity.pdbx_description
1 polymer ?
#
loop_
_entity_poly.entity_id
_entity_poly.type
_entity_poly.pdbx_seq_one_letter_code
_entity_poly.pdbx_strand_id
1 'polypeptide(L)'
;PLRLDIKRKLTARSDRVKSVDLHPTEPWMVASLYNGSVCVWNHETQVNNIHSHLGFRPHSFIHPFIVDLALWDWDRKWVCGQVFEGHTHYVMQIVINPKDNNQFASASLDRAIKVWQLGSSAPNFTLEGHEKGVNCIDYYSGGDKPYLISGADDRLVKIWDYQNKTCVQTLEGHTQNVSCVSFHPELPIILTGSEDGTVRVWHSSTYRLENTLNYGMERVWCVCGQRGANSVALGYDEGSIIIKLGREEPAMSMDSNGKIMWAKHSEVQQANLKAMGEADIQDGERLSLAVKDMGSCEIYPQTIQHNPNGRFVVVCGDGEYIIYTAMALRNKSFGSAQEFVWGHDSSEYATRESTSMVKIFKNFKENKSFKPDFGAEGIHGGFLLGVRSVSGLAFYDWENTELVRRIEIQPKHVFWSESGELVCIATEESFFVLRYLAEKVATAQETKEGVTEDGIEDAFEVLGEIQEVVKTGLWVGDCFIYTSSVNRLNYYVGGEIVTIAHLDRTMYLLGYIPKDDRLYLGDKELNIVTYSLLVSVLEYQTAVMRRDFGMADRVLPTIPKEMRTRVAHFLEKQGFIQQALAVSTDPEHRFELALQLGELKIAYQLAVEAESEQKWKQLAELATTKCQFVLAQECLHHAQDHGGLLLLATASGNASMVGKLAEGAERDGKTNVAFLTYFLQGK
;
A
#
# COMPACT_ATOMS: atom_id res chain seq x y z
N PRO A 1 -8.57 12.93 16.92
CA PRO A 1 -7.55 13.91 16.47
C PRO A 1 -6.30 13.20 15.92
N LEU A 2 -5.98 13.38 14.64
CA LEU A 2 -4.71 12.90 14.07
C LEU A 2 -3.55 13.57 14.82
N ARG A 3 -2.75 12.78 15.52
CA ARG A 3 -1.56 13.25 16.23
C ARG A 3 -0.46 13.48 15.18
N LEU A 4 -0.44 14.67 14.60
CA LEU A 4 0.60 15.07 13.65
C LEU A 4 1.95 15.05 14.34
N ASP A 5 2.73 14.01 14.07
CA ASP A 5 4.12 13.90 14.53
C ASP A 5 4.97 14.86 13.70
N ILE A 6 5.27 16.04 14.27
CA ILE A 6 5.97 17.13 13.56
C ILE A 6 7.46 16.78 13.44
N LYS A 7 7.79 15.95 12.44
CA LYS A 7 9.16 15.46 12.18
C LYS A 7 10.19 16.57 11.95
N ARG A 8 9.76 17.73 11.44
CA ARG A 8 10.59 18.94 11.26
C ARG A 8 9.73 20.18 11.49
N LYS A 9 10.24 21.12 12.29
CA LYS A 9 9.64 22.45 12.51
C LYS A 9 10.65 23.52 12.10
N LEU A 10 10.46 24.09 10.91
CA LEU A 10 11.16 25.33 10.54
C LEU A 10 10.49 26.50 11.26
N THR A 11 11.26 27.46 11.76
CA THR A 11 10.71 28.70 12.34
C THR A 11 11.65 29.85 12.02
N ALA A 12 11.25 30.67 11.06
CA ALA A 12 11.97 31.87 10.68
C ALA A 12 11.08 33.11 10.88
N ARG A 13 11.67 34.20 11.37
CA ARG A 13 10.96 35.47 11.48
C ARG A 13 10.86 36.10 10.09
N SER A 14 9.65 36.47 9.71
CA SER A 14 9.33 37.18 8.48
C SER A 14 8.20 38.18 8.77
N ASP A 15 8.01 39.15 7.88
CA ASP A 15 6.75 39.90 7.83
C ASP A 15 5.58 38.96 7.49
N ARG A 16 4.34 39.43 7.64
CA ARG A 16 3.15 38.62 7.37
C ARG A 16 3.26 37.96 5.99
N VAL A 17 3.21 36.64 5.94
CA VAL A 17 3.17 35.84 4.70
C VAL A 17 1.76 35.92 4.11
N LYS A 18 1.66 36.01 2.78
CA LYS A 18 0.37 36.10 2.06
C LYS A 18 0.07 34.87 1.21
N SER A 19 1.05 34.40 0.45
CA SER A 19 0.98 33.10 -0.24
C SER A 19 2.27 32.32 0.00
N VAL A 20 2.15 31.00 -0.06
CA VAL A 20 3.26 30.06 -0.01
C VAL A 20 2.99 28.97 -1.03
N ASP A 21 4.04 28.49 -1.69
CA ASP A 21 3.99 27.33 -2.58
C ASP A 21 5.28 26.50 -2.47
N LEU A 22 5.20 25.24 -2.88
CA LEU A 22 6.31 24.27 -2.83
C LEU A 22 6.67 23.83 -4.25
N HIS A 23 7.96 23.83 -4.57
CA HIS A 23 8.42 23.31 -5.87
C HIS A 23 8.19 21.79 -5.92
N PRO A 24 7.64 21.24 -7.03
CA PRO A 24 7.25 19.83 -7.08
C PRO A 24 8.43 18.85 -7.08
N THR A 25 9.63 19.29 -7.46
CA THR A 25 10.83 18.43 -7.61
C THR A 25 12.07 18.91 -6.86
N GLU A 26 12.09 20.17 -6.42
CA GLU A 26 13.25 20.78 -5.74
C GLU A 26 12.87 21.06 -4.30
N PRO A 27 13.81 21.04 -3.34
CA PRO A 27 13.53 21.28 -1.92
C PRO A 27 13.28 22.77 -1.61
N TRP A 28 12.56 23.49 -2.48
CA TRP A 28 12.33 24.93 -2.42
C TRP A 28 10.88 25.27 -2.07
N MET A 29 10.73 26.20 -1.14
CA MET A 29 9.48 26.83 -0.75
C MET A 29 9.55 28.32 -1.11
N VAL A 30 8.56 28.79 -1.86
CA VAL A 30 8.44 30.21 -2.24
C VAL A 30 7.38 30.85 -1.36
N ALA A 31 7.72 31.96 -0.69
CA ALA A 31 6.80 32.65 0.23
C ALA A 31 6.72 34.15 -0.10
N SER A 32 5.52 34.66 -0.38
CA SER A 32 5.26 36.08 -0.62
C SER A 32 4.89 36.80 0.66
N LEU A 33 5.41 38.02 0.85
CA LEU A 33 5.23 38.82 2.06
C LEU A 33 4.38 40.06 1.79
N TYR A 34 3.66 40.53 2.81
CA TYR A 34 2.86 41.76 2.73
C TYR A 34 3.70 43.03 2.45
N ASN A 35 5.01 42.98 2.65
CA ASN A 35 5.93 44.07 2.29
C ASN A 35 6.28 44.13 0.78
N GLY A 36 5.72 43.23 -0.03
CA GLY A 36 5.95 43.14 -1.48
C GLY A 36 7.18 42.32 -1.89
N SER A 37 7.95 41.78 -0.93
CA SER A 37 9.07 40.88 -1.20
C SER A 37 8.59 39.44 -1.32
N VAL A 38 9.31 38.62 -2.08
CA VAL A 38 9.15 37.16 -2.07
C VAL A 38 10.50 36.52 -1.78
N CYS A 39 10.48 35.51 -0.92
CA CYS A 39 11.66 34.80 -0.44
C CYS A 39 11.61 33.35 -0.92
N VAL A 40 12.77 32.83 -1.35
CA VAL A 40 12.96 31.43 -1.74
C VAL A 40 13.77 30.73 -0.66
N TRP A 41 13.10 29.82 0.05
CA TRP A 41 13.64 29.05 1.17
C TRP A 41 13.97 27.65 0.69
N ASN A 42 15.19 27.15 0.95
CA ASN A 42 15.45 25.73 0.80
C ASN A 42 15.10 25.01 2.12
N HIS A 43 14.10 24.13 2.11
CA HIS A 43 13.55 23.53 3.34
C HIS A 43 14.36 22.34 3.87
N GLU A 44 15.35 21.85 3.13
CA GLU A 44 16.29 20.82 3.59
C GLU A 44 17.51 21.43 4.28
N THR A 45 18.14 22.40 3.62
CA THR A 45 19.33 23.12 4.14
C THR A 45 18.98 24.23 5.12
N GLN A 46 17.71 24.65 5.17
CA GLN A 46 17.20 25.79 5.95
C GLN A 46 17.81 27.15 5.56
N VAL A 47 18.42 27.24 4.37
CA VAL A 47 19.07 28.45 3.86
C VAL A 47 18.07 29.31 3.08
N ASN A 48 18.09 30.61 3.36
CA ASN A 48 17.46 31.62 2.51
C ASN A 48 18.38 31.93 1.32
N ASN A 49 17.97 31.54 0.12
CA ASN A 49 18.82 31.70 -1.06
C ASN A 49 18.73 33.12 -1.64
N ILE A 50 17.58 33.80 -1.51
CA ILE A 50 17.35 35.13 -2.10
C ILE A 50 16.46 35.99 -1.18
N HIS A 51 16.98 37.16 -0.78
CA HIS A 51 16.20 38.31 -0.28
C HIS A 51 16.21 39.42 -1.34
N SER A 52 15.08 39.67 -1.99
CA SER A 52 14.95 40.75 -2.98
C SER A 52 14.30 42.00 -2.35
N HIS A 53 15.11 42.82 -1.67
CA HIS A 53 14.67 44.13 -1.19
C HIS A 53 14.82 45.19 -2.28
N LEU A 54 13.68 45.65 -2.85
CA LEU A 54 13.41 46.88 -3.63
C LEU A 54 12.48 46.59 -4.82
N GLY A 55 11.16 46.62 -4.62
CA GLY A 55 10.18 46.59 -5.72
C GLY A 55 10.19 45.32 -6.59
N PHE A 56 10.79 44.23 -6.11
CA PHE A 56 10.86 42.96 -6.81
C PHE A 56 9.61 42.12 -6.54
N ARG A 57 8.91 41.74 -7.62
CA ARG A 57 7.98 40.59 -7.60
C ARG A 57 8.78 39.35 -8.01
N PRO A 58 8.85 38.33 -7.17
CA PRO A 58 8.93 36.94 -7.65
C PRO A 58 7.54 36.22 -7.56
N HIS A 59 7.29 34.97 -8.00
CA HIS A 59 7.95 34.11 -8.99
C HIS A 59 7.08 32.89 -9.36
N SER A 60 6.99 32.50 -10.64
CA SER A 60 6.16 31.40 -11.25
C SER A 60 4.66 31.35 -10.88
N PHE A 61 4.28 31.89 -9.73
CA PHE A 61 2.96 32.38 -9.37
C PHE A 61 3.05 33.88 -9.12
N ILE A 62 1.97 34.56 -9.48
CA ILE A 62 2.03 35.98 -9.73
C ILE A 62 1.44 36.78 -8.56
N HIS A 63 2.04 37.92 -8.25
CA HIS A 63 1.81 38.68 -7.03
C HIS A 63 0.37 39.26 -6.93
N PRO A 64 -0.43 38.94 -5.89
CA PRO A 64 -1.86 39.23 -5.90
C PRO A 64 -2.28 40.67 -5.55
N PHE A 65 -1.35 41.58 -5.26
CA PHE A 65 -1.68 42.93 -4.74
C PHE A 65 -1.02 44.10 -5.48
N ILE A 66 -0.79 43.93 -6.78
CA ILE A 66 -0.57 45.04 -7.70
C ILE A 66 -1.49 44.79 -8.92
N VAL A 67 -1.84 45.84 -9.65
CA VAL A 67 -2.77 45.81 -10.80
C VAL A 67 -2.27 44.88 -11.92
N ASP A 68 -0.95 44.74 -12.03
CA ASP A 68 -0.27 43.98 -13.07
C ASP A 68 0.18 42.61 -12.58
N LEU A 69 0.35 41.71 -13.53
CA LEU A 69 0.83 40.36 -13.33
C LEU A 69 2.24 40.24 -13.91
N ALA A 70 3.17 39.55 -13.27
CA ALA A 70 4.54 39.38 -13.74
C ALA A 70 4.98 37.90 -13.69
N LEU A 71 5.40 37.36 -14.84
CA LEU A 71 6.03 36.05 -15.02
C LEU A 71 7.55 36.17 -14.89
N TRP A 72 8.19 35.17 -14.29
CA TRP A 72 9.63 35.17 -14.01
C TRP A 72 10.24 33.77 -14.21
N ASP A 73 11.49 33.74 -14.70
CA ASP A 73 12.23 32.53 -15.10
C ASP A 73 13.43 32.29 -14.16
N TRP A 74 13.45 31.13 -13.48
CA TRP A 74 14.43 30.85 -12.42
C TRP A 74 15.77 30.39 -12.99
N ASP A 75 15.76 29.65 -14.10
CA ASP A 75 16.95 29.19 -14.82
C ASP A 75 17.73 30.40 -15.38
N ARG A 76 17.00 31.46 -15.76
CA ARG A 76 17.57 32.76 -16.15
C ARG A 76 17.90 33.68 -14.98
N LYS A 77 18.21 33.14 -13.79
CA LYS A 77 18.56 33.90 -12.58
C LYS A 77 17.47 34.86 -12.10
N TRP A 78 16.22 34.41 -12.11
CA TRP A 78 15.05 35.13 -11.57
C TRP A 78 14.81 36.46 -12.31
N VAL A 79 14.86 36.41 -13.64
CA VAL A 79 14.56 37.55 -14.53
C VAL A 79 13.06 37.61 -14.84
N CYS A 80 12.49 38.82 -14.81
CA CYS A 80 11.12 39.05 -15.27
C CYS A 80 11.03 38.80 -16.77
N GLY A 81 10.26 37.77 -17.16
CA GLY A 81 10.07 37.42 -18.56
C GLY A 81 8.97 38.25 -19.23
N GLN A 82 7.87 38.47 -18.53
CA GLN A 82 6.69 39.15 -19.08
C GLN A 82 5.87 39.82 -17.97
N VAL A 83 5.28 40.98 -18.27
CA VAL A 83 4.22 41.61 -17.47
C VAL A 83 2.90 41.56 -18.25
N PHE A 84 1.79 41.27 -17.57
CA PHE A 84 0.43 41.31 -18.09
C PHE A 84 -0.34 42.41 -17.36
N GLU A 85 -0.79 43.41 -18.10
CA GLU A 85 -1.52 44.58 -17.60
C GLU A 85 -2.97 44.48 -18.10
N GLY A 86 -3.96 44.80 -17.27
CA GLY A 86 -5.36 44.81 -17.73
C GLY A 86 -6.45 44.56 -16.68
N HIS A 87 -6.09 44.20 -15.45
CA HIS A 87 -7.00 44.38 -14.32
C HIS A 87 -7.08 45.85 -13.92
N THR A 88 -8.10 46.25 -13.15
CA THR A 88 -8.25 47.62 -12.61
C THR A 88 -8.22 47.70 -11.09
N HIS A 89 -8.11 46.54 -10.43
CA HIS A 89 -7.96 46.42 -8.98
C HIS A 89 -7.01 45.28 -8.60
N TYR A 90 -6.82 45.04 -7.30
CA TYR A 90 -5.97 43.97 -6.79
C TYR A 90 -6.44 42.58 -7.25
N VAL A 91 -5.49 41.76 -7.69
CA VAL A 91 -5.72 40.42 -8.25
C VAL A 91 -5.63 39.36 -7.15
N MET A 92 -6.72 39.08 -6.45
CA MET A 92 -6.73 38.28 -5.22
C MET A 92 -6.08 36.88 -5.31
N GLN A 93 -6.34 36.12 -6.38
CA GLN A 93 -5.78 34.77 -6.58
C GLN A 93 -5.53 34.47 -8.06
N ILE A 94 -4.54 33.61 -8.34
CA ILE A 94 -4.12 33.20 -9.68
C ILE A 94 -3.85 31.70 -9.68
N VAL A 95 -4.32 31.00 -10.70
CA VAL A 95 -4.16 29.54 -10.86
C VAL A 95 -3.84 29.20 -12.32
N ILE A 96 -2.85 28.33 -12.53
CA ILE A 96 -2.47 27.79 -13.84
C ILE A 96 -3.45 26.67 -14.20
N ASN A 97 -3.87 26.60 -15.46
CA ASN A 97 -4.75 25.53 -15.93
C ASN A 97 -4.00 24.17 -15.89
N PRO A 98 -4.44 23.18 -15.09
CA PRO A 98 -3.75 21.90 -14.97
C PRO A 98 -3.78 21.05 -16.25
N LYS A 99 -4.61 21.42 -17.24
CA LYS A 99 -4.70 20.75 -18.55
C LYS A 99 -3.83 21.39 -19.63
N ASP A 100 -3.50 22.68 -19.48
CA ASP A 100 -2.66 23.43 -20.41
C ASP A 100 -1.83 24.45 -19.62
N ASN A 101 -0.57 24.07 -19.36
CA ASN A 101 0.39 24.88 -18.61
C ASN A 101 0.67 26.26 -19.26
N ASN A 102 0.28 26.48 -20.52
CA ASN A 102 0.41 27.79 -21.16
C ASN A 102 -0.74 28.75 -20.84
N GLN A 103 -1.80 28.30 -20.15
CA GLN A 103 -2.94 29.14 -19.77
C GLN A 103 -3.05 29.28 -18.25
N PHE A 104 -3.43 30.47 -17.79
CA PHE A 104 -3.71 30.73 -16.38
C PHE A 104 -4.88 31.70 -16.22
N ALA A 105 -5.60 31.58 -15.11
CA ALA A 105 -6.68 32.48 -14.74
C ALA A 105 -6.30 33.34 -13.54
N SER A 106 -6.78 34.58 -13.54
CA SER A 106 -6.64 35.52 -12.44
C SER A 106 -7.99 36.05 -12.00
N ALA A 107 -8.26 36.01 -10.69
CA ALA A 107 -9.42 36.61 -10.05
C ALA A 107 -9.05 37.97 -9.45
N SER A 108 -9.91 38.96 -9.62
CA SER A 108 -9.66 40.33 -9.17
C SER A 108 -10.87 40.95 -8.48
N LEU A 109 -10.57 41.91 -7.62
CA LEU A 109 -11.55 42.79 -6.97
C LEU A 109 -12.29 43.72 -7.95
N ASP A 110 -11.85 43.81 -9.21
CA ASP A 110 -12.59 44.46 -10.31
C ASP A 110 -13.80 43.67 -10.82
N ARG A 111 -14.18 42.59 -10.11
CA ARG A 111 -15.32 41.69 -10.40
C ARG A 111 -15.13 40.78 -11.60
N ALA A 112 -13.98 40.88 -12.26
CA ALA A 112 -13.67 40.12 -13.46
C ALA A 112 -12.67 39.01 -13.17
N ILE A 113 -12.83 37.92 -13.91
CA ILE A 113 -11.84 36.86 -14.02
C ILE A 113 -11.22 36.97 -15.42
N LYS A 114 -9.90 37.04 -15.52
CA LYS A 114 -9.19 37.08 -16.80
C LYS A 114 -8.43 35.80 -17.02
N VAL A 115 -8.60 35.19 -18.20
CA VAL A 115 -7.81 34.05 -18.64
C VAL A 115 -6.76 34.54 -19.61
N TRP A 116 -5.51 34.21 -19.35
CA TRP A 116 -4.32 34.66 -20.05
C TRP A 116 -3.59 33.49 -20.67
N GLN A 117 -2.71 33.80 -21.62
CA GLN A 117 -1.80 32.83 -22.23
C GLN A 117 -0.36 33.33 -22.14
N LEU A 118 0.56 32.45 -21.75
CA LEU A 118 1.99 32.75 -21.73
C LEU A 118 2.45 33.16 -23.13
N GLY A 119 3.09 34.34 -23.24
CA GLY A 119 3.49 34.95 -24.51
C GLY A 119 2.51 35.96 -25.11
N SER A 120 1.27 36.07 -24.61
CA SER A 120 0.34 37.16 -24.96
C SER A 120 0.30 38.20 -23.84
N SER A 121 0.48 39.49 -24.16
CA SER A 121 0.30 40.58 -23.19
C SER A 121 -1.17 40.95 -22.93
N ALA A 122 -2.09 40.49 -23.79
CA ALA A 122 -3.52 40.69 -23.65
C ALA A 122 -4.21 39.41 -23.13
N PRO A 123 -5.31 39.53 -22.34
CA PRO A 123 -6.08 38.37 -21.89
C PRO A 123 -6.85 37.75 -23.06
N ASN A 124 -6.91 36.41 -23.10
CA ASN A 124 -7.63 35.66 -24.13
C ASN A 124 -9.14 35.92 -24.05
N PHE A 125 -9.68 36.03 -22.83
CA PHE A 125 -11.04 36.48 -22.56
C PHE A 125 -11.19 36.92 -21.10
N THR A 126 -12.28 37.63 -20.83
CA THR A 126 -12.70 38.04 -19.49
C THR A 126 -14.07 37.40 -19.19
N LEU A 127 -14.26 36.88 -17.99
CA LEU A 127 -15.54 36.41 -17.46
C LEU A 127 -16.02 37.41 -16.41
N GLU A 128 -17.28 37.83 -16.51
CA GLU A 128 -17.90 38.83 -15.63
C GLU A 128 -19.28 38.33 -15.20
N GLY A 129 -19.69 38.66 -13.96
CA GLY A 129 -21.01 38.28 -13.44
C GLY A 129 -21.09 38.08 -11.92
N HIS A 130 -20.00 38.33 -11.18
CA HIS A 130 -20.08 38.61 -9.74
C HIS A 130 -20.43 40.10 -9.51
N GLU A 131 -21.19 40.39 -8.46
CA GLU A 131 -21.59 41.78 -8.14
C GLU A 131 -20.51 42.54 -7.37
N LYS A 132 -19.60 41.79 -6.72
CA LYS A 132 -18.46 42.30 -5.96
C LYS A 132 -17.16 41.62 -6.41
N GLY A 133 -16.06 41.98 -5.75
CA GLY A 133 -14.74 41.45 -6.07
C GLY A 133 -14.64 39.94 -5.93
N VAL A 134 -13.88 39.32 -6.82
CA VAL A 134 -13.60 37.89 -6.81
C VAL A 134 -12.35 37.66 -5.96
N ASN A 135 -12.50 36.88 -4.89
CA ASN A 135 -11.43 36.60 -3.92
C ASN A 135 -10.60 35.40 -4.34
N CYS A 136 -11.27 34.37 -4.86
CA CYS A 136 -10.67 33.07 -5.06
C CYS A 136 -11.14 32.40 -6.35
N ILE A 137 -10.28 31.54 -6.88
CA ILE A 137 -10.45 30.87 -8.17
C ILE A 137 -9.73 29.53 -8.18
N ASP A 138 -10.32 28.52 -8.81
CA ASP A 138 -9.66 27.23 -9.04
C ASP A 138 -10.12 26.60 -10.36
N TYR A 139 -9.27 25.76 -10.95
CA TYR A 139 -9.56 24.99 -12.17
C TYR A 139 -9.97 23.56 -11.82
N TYR A 140 -10.91 23.00 -12.59
CA TYR A 140 -11.25 21.59 -12.45
C TYR A 140 -10.11 20.70 -12.98
N SER A 141 -9.54 19.88 -12.10
CA SER A 141 -8.44 18.95 -12.39
C SER A 141 -8.84 17.74 -13.23
N GLY A 142 -10.10 17.28 -13.14
CA GLY A 142 -10.58 16.09 -13.85
C GLY A 142 -10.68 16.30 -15.36
N GLY A 143 -10.40 15.27 -16.14
CA GLY A 143 -10.23 15.36 -17.61
C GLY A 143 -11.43 15.94 -18.35
N ASP A 144 -12.65 15.60 -17.92
CA ASP A 144 -13.81 15.56 -18.83
C ASP A 144 -14.53 16.90 -18.99
N LYS A 145 -14.36 17.83 -18.05
CA LYS A 145 -15.13 19.10 -17.99
C LYS A 145 -14.21 20.33 -18.07
N PRO A 146 -14.49 21.33 -18.92
CA PRO A 146 -13.70 22.57 -19.01
C PRO A 146 -14.19 23.60 -17.98
N TYR A 147 -14.16 23.23 -16.70
CA TYR A 147 -14.75 24.04 -15.63
C TYR A 147 -13.70 24.82 -14.83
N LEU A 148 -14.15 25.98 -14.39
CA LEU A 148 -13.48 26.93 -13.51
C LEU A 148 -14.47 27.29 -12.41
N ILE A 149 -14.01 27.54 -11.19
CA ILE A 149 -14.87 27.98 -10.09
C ILE A 149 -14.32 29.25 -9.45
N SER A 150 -15.19 30.12 -8.96
CA SER A 150 -14.82 31.37 -8.30
C SER A 150 -15.68 31.68 -7.08
N GLY A 151 -15.06 32.23 -6.03
CA GLY A 151 -15.73 32.73 -4.84
C GLY A 151 -15.49 34.23 -4.65
N ALA A 152 -16.50 34.95 -4.15
CA ALA A 152 -16.52 36.40 -4.09
C ALA A 152 -17.19 36.96 -2.82
N ASP A 153 -17.03 38.27 -2.62
CA ASP A 153 -17.66 39.03 -1.52
C ASP A 153 -19.19 39.18 -1.66
N ASP A 154 -19.77 38.76 -2.78
CA ASP A 154 -21.23 38.68 -2.97
C ASP A 154 -21.84 37.44 -2.27
N ARG A 155 -20.99 36.61 -1.62
CA ARG A 155 -21.34 35.37 -0.91
C ARG A 155 -21.72 34.21 -1.83
N LEU A 156 -21.56 34.40 -3.14
CA LEU A 156 -21.85 33.41 -4.17
C LEU A 156 -20.57 32.68 -4.56
N VAL A 157 -20.72 31.41 -4.92
CA VAL A 157 -19.68 30.66 -5.63
C VAL A 157 -20.21 30.33 -7.02
N LYS A 158 -19.51 30.73 -8.07
CA LYS A 158 -19.94 30.54 -9.46
C LYS A 158 -19.05 29.53 -10.16
N ILE A 159 -19.67 28.62 -10.88
CA ILE A 159 -19.00 27.64 -11.74
C ILE A 159 -19.15 28.12 -13.18
N TRP A 160 -18.03 28.24 -13.86
CA TRP A 160 -17.91 28.77 -15.22
C TRP A 160 -17.44 27.66 -16.16
N ASP A 161 -18.05 27.61 -17.33
CA ASP A 161 -17.48 26.92 -18.47
C ASP A 161 -16.58 27.92 -19.21
N TYR A 162 -15.27 27.66 -19.22
CA TYR A 162 -14.31 28.60 -19.82
C TYR A 162 -14.23 28.49 -21.36
N GLN A 163 -14.80 27.45 -21.96
CA GLN A 163 -14.92 27.32 -23.42
C GLN A 163 -16.16 28.08 -23.92
N ASN A 164 -17.31 27.84 -23.30
CA ASN A 164 -18.58 28.48 -23.63
C ASN A 164 -18.71 29.89 -23.04
N LYS A 165 -17.87 30.26 -22.06
CA LYS A 165 -17.82 31.55 -21.37
C LYS A 165 -19.12 31.89 -20.63
N THR A 166 -19.79 30.87 -20.12
CA THR A 166 -21.07 30.96 -19.40
C THR A 166 -20.93 30.54 -17.94
N CYS A 167 -21.75 31.14 -17.07
CA CYS A 167 -21.95 30.64 -15.71
C CYS A 167 -22.85 29.39 -15.80
N VAL A 168 -22.27 28.21 -15.52
CA VAL A 168 -22.96 26.91 -15.49
C VAL A 168 -23.89 26.82 -14.29
N GLN A 169 -23.41 27.25 -13.12
CA GLN A 169 -24.19 27.21 -11.88
C GLN A 169 -23.74 28.28 -10.89
N THR A 170 -24.67 28.77 -10.07
CA THR A 170 -24.37 29.57 -8.87
C THR A 170 -24.72 28.74 -7.63
N LEU A 171 -23.74 28.55 -6.73
CA LEU A 171 -23.94 27.94 -5.42
C LEU A 171 -24.22 29.05 -4.41
N GLU A 172 -25.32 28.92 -3.68
CA GLU A 172 -25.77 29.89 -2.69
C GLU A 172 -25.85 29.25 -1.30
N GLY A 173 -25.45 30.00 -0.27
CA GLY A 173 -25.78 29.62 1.11
C GLY A 173 -24.78 30.07 2.18
N HIS A 174 -23.58 30.51 1.82
CA HIS A 174 -22.67 31.16 2.78
C HIS A 174 -23.26 32.47 3.29
N THR A 175 -23.05 32.77 4.57
CA THR A 175 -23.64 33.97 5.21
C THR A 175 -22.71 35.19 5.15
N GLN A 176 -21.43 34.96 4.89
CA GLN A 176 -20.39 35.98 4.69
C GLN A 176 -19.59 35.72 3.40
N ASN A 177 -18.56 36.53 3.16
CA ASN A 177 -17.73 36.48 1.97
C ASN A 177 -17.06 35.11 1.82
N VAL A 178 -16.97 34.62 0.59
CA VAL A 178 -16.23 33.39 0.28
C VAL A 178 -14.75 33.76 0.12
N SER A 179 -13.90 33.22 0.99
CA SER A 179 -12.47 33.53 1.06
C SER A 179 -11.63 32.61 0.18
N CYS A 180 -12.03 31.35 0.09
CA CYS A 180 -11.31 30.33 -0.69
C CYS A 180 -12.28 29.30 -1.30
N VAL A 181 -11.90 28.78 -2.46
CA VAL A 181 -12.60 27.68 -3.14
C VAL A 181 -11.55 26.73 -3.73
N SER A 182 -11.85 25.43 -3.72
CA SER A 182 -11.04 24.45 -4.46
C SER A 182 -11.88 23.28 -4.97
N PHE A 183 -11.53 22.77 -6.14
CA PHE A 183 -11.95 21.43 -6.58
C PHE A 183 -11.07 20.39 -5.89
N HIS A 184 -11.69 19.36 -5.30
CA HIS A 184 -10.89 18.25 -4.77
C HIS A 184 -10.21 17.51 -5.94
N PRO A 185 -8.91 17.18 -5.87
CA PRO A 185 -8.19 16.57 -6.99
C PRO A 185 -8.73 15.19 -7.37
N GLU A 186 -8.99 14.33 -6.37
CA GLU A 186 -9.42 12.94 -6.58
C GLU A 186 -10.94 12.69 -6.47
N LEU A 187 -11.64 13.25 -5.48
CA LEU A 187 -13.06 13.04 -5.23
C LEU A 187 -13.94 14.03 -6.05
N PRO A 188 -15.18 13.67 -6.45
CA PRO A 188 -16.09 14.53 -7.21
C PRO A 188 -16.79 15.56 -6.32
N ILE A 189 -16.01 16.32 -5.55
CA ILE A 189 -16.51 17.32 -4.58
C ILE A 189 -15.82 18.67 -4.75
N ILE A 190 -16.53 19.71 -4.33
CA ILE A 190 -16.10 21.10 -4.30
C ILE A 190 -16.05 21.53 -2.85
N LEU A 191 -15.01 22.26 -2.48
CA LEU A 191 -14.80 22.79 -1.14
C LEU A 191 -14.83 24.31 -1.18
N THR A 192 -15.65 24.93 -0.35
CA THR A 192 -15.76 26.40 -0.24
C THR A 192 -15.59 26.81 1.21
N GLY A 193 -14.66 27.73 1.47
CA GLY A 193 -14.40 28.31 2.79
C GLY A 193 -14.85 29.77 2.83
N SER A 194 -15.36 30.20 3.98
CA SER A 194 -15.99 31.51 4.16
C SER A 194 -15.58 32.19 5.47
N GLU A 195 -15.73 33.52 5.48
CA GLU A 195 -15.65 34.35 6.69
C GLU A 195 -16.80 34.10 7.69
N ASP A 196 -17.73 33.19 7.39
CA ASP A 196 -18.70 32.66 8.38
C ASP A 196 -18.13 31.53 9.26
N GLY A 197 -16.88 31.14 9.03
CA GLY A 197 -16.17 30.08 9.75
C GLY A 197 -16.56 28.66 9.33
N THR A 198 -17.43 28.52 8.32
CA THR A 198 -17.82 27.22 7.78
C THR A 198 -17.04 26.87 6.52
N VAL A 199 -16.71 25.59 6.40
CA VAL A 199 -16.27 24.97 5.14
C VAL A 199 -17.39 24.10 4.63
N ARG A 200 -17.84 24.34 3.40
CA ARG A 200 -18.93 23.58 2.78
C ARG A 200 -18.40 22.61 1.74
N VAL A 201 -18.97 21.41 1.76
CA VAL A 201 -18.70 20.34 0.82
C VAL A 201 -19.90 20.25 -0.11
N TRP A 202 -19.66 20.43 -1.41
CA TRP A 202 -20.69 20.35 -2.45
C TRP A 202 -20.36 19.24 -3.43
N HIS A 203 -21.38 18.53 -3.90
CA HIS A 203 -21.19 17.51 -4.93
C HIS A 203 -20.90 18.16 -6.30
N SER A 204 -19.85 17.74 -7.01
CA SER A 204 -19.37 18.40 -8.23
C SER A 204 -20.28 18.23 -9.46
N SER A 205 -21.22 17.28 -9.44
CA SER A 205 -22.12 17.01 -10.56
C SER A 205 -23.57 17.41 -10.31
N THR A 206 -24.03 17.39 -9.05
CA THR A 206 -25.42 17.79 -8.69
C THR A 206 -25.48 19.17 -8.04
N TYR A 207 -24.33 19.75 -7.65
CA TYR A 207 -24.19 21.06 -7.05
C TYR A 207 -25.00 21.26 -5.74
N ARG A 208 -25.38 20.16 -5.10
CA ARG A 208 -26.03 20.16 -3.80
C ARG A 208 -25.00 20.26 -2.68
N LEU A 209 -25.36 20.98 -1.63
CA LEU A 209 -24.63 21.01 -0.38
C LEU A 209 -24.76 19.63 0.30
N GLU A 210 -23.66 18.92 0.48
CA GLU A 210 -23.62 17.63 1.18
C GLU A 210 -23.41 17.84 2.67
N ASN A 211 -22.43 18.67 3.04
CA ASN A 211 -22.03 18.87 4.44
C ASN A 211 -21.53 20.30 4.69
N THR A 212 -21.70 20.77 5.92
CA THR A 212 -21.17 22.05 6.42
C THR A 212 -20.33 21.78 7.65
N LEU A 213 -19.01 21.88 7.49
CA LEU A 213 -18.02 21.69 8.55
C LEU A 213 -17.81 23.01 9.29
N ASN A 214 -17.92 22.99 10.61
CA ASN A 214 -17.54 24.10 11.47
C ASN A 214 -16.75 23.55 12.66
N TYR A 215 -15.50 23.99 12.81
CA TYR A 215 -14.59 23.56 13.87
C TYR A 215 -14.36 24.63 14.95
N GLY A 216 -15.05 25.77 14.89
CA GLY A 216 -14.99 26.84 15.89
C GLY A 216 -13.74 27.71 15.89
N MET A 217 -12.82 27.55 14.92
CA MET A 217 -11.56 28.30 14.82
C MET A 217 -11.70 29.68 14.12
N GLU A 218 -12.84 30.34 14.27
CA GLU A 218 -13.24 31.55 13.54
C GLU A 218 -13.18 31.38 12.00
N ARG A 219 -12.72 32.39 11.25
CA ARG A 219 -12.87 32.48 9.78
C ARG A 219 -11.95 31.52 9.04
N VAL A 220 -12.42 31.00 7.90
CA VAL A 220 -11.59 30.22 6.96
C VAL A 220 -10.87 31.18 6.02
N TRP A 221 -9.60 30.92 5.71
CA TRP A 221 -8.80 31.71 4.76
C TRP A 221 -8.29 30.94 3.55
N CYS A 222 -7.96 29.65 3.72
CA CYS A 222 -7.43 28.83 2.64
C CYS A 222 -7.86 27.38 2.74
N VAL A 223 -7.95 26.73 1.58
CA VAL A 223 -8.23 25.30 1.40
C VAL A 223 -7.19 24.77 0.42
N CYS A 224 -6.61 23.61 0.68
CA CYS A 224 -5.71 22.93 -0.25
C CYS A 224 -5.93 21.41 -0.21
N GLY A 225 -6.24 20.82 -1.37
CA GLY A 225 -6.33 19.36 -1.53
C GLY A 225 -4.99 18.76 -1.95
N GLN A 226 -4.53 17.72 -1.25
CA GLN A 226 -3.33 16.99 -1.62
C GLN A 226 -3.60 16.11 -2.85
N ARG A 227 -2.90 16.35 -3.97
CA ARG A 227 -2.96 15.50 -5.17
C ARG A 227 -2.55 14.07 -4.83
N GLY A 228 -3.26 13.08 -5.36
CA GLY A 228 -3.04 11.64 -5.06
C GLY A 228 -3.58 11.17 -3.71
N ALA A 229 -3.90 12.05 -2.76
CA ALA A 229 -4.51 11.70 -1.47
C ALA A 229 -5.96 12.22 -1.37
N ASN A 230 -6.70 11.81 -0.34
CA ASN A 230 -7.98 12.45 0.00
C ASN A 230 -7.83 13.41 1.18
N SER A 231 -6.59 13.84 1.46
CA SER A 231 -6.26 14.74 2.55
C SER A 231 -6.42 16.18 2.09
N VAL A 232 -7.10 16.97 2.90
CA VAL A 232 -7.39 18.39 2.65
C VAL A 232 -6.94 19.19 3.86
N ALA A 233 -6.13 20.21 3.61
CA ALA A 233 -5.76 21.21 4.60
C ALA A 233 -6.74 22.39 4.56
N LEU A 234 -7.17 22.84 5.73
CA LEU A 234 -8.05 23.98 5.98
C LEU A 234 -7.31 24.98 6.88
N GLY A 235 -7.13 26.22 6.44
CA GLY A 235 -6.54 27.30 7.21
C GLY A 235 -7.61 28.22 7.80
N TYR A 236 -7.48 28.49 9.09
CA TYR A 236 -8.37 29.30 9.91
C TYR A 236 -7.61 30.49 10.53
N ASP A 237 -8.31 31.44 11.18
CA ASP A 237 -7.67 32.50 11.99
C ASP A 237 -6.86 31.92 13.16
N GLU A 238 -7.42 30.95 13.90
CA GLU A 238 -6.77 30.39 15.11
C GLU A 238 -5.79 29.23 14.82
N GLY A 239 -5.71 28.74 13.57
CA GLY A 239 -4.82 27.62 13.24
C GLY A 239 -5.11 26.94 11.90
N SER A 240 -4.76 25.66 11.80
CA SER A 240 -4.99 24.86 10.59
C SER A 240 -5.39 23.44 10.95
N ILE A 241 -6.34 22.87 10.21
CA ILE A 241 -6.81 21.49 10.36
C ILE A 241 -6.47 20.73 9.08
N ILE A 242 -6.03 19.48 9.20
CA ILE A 242 -6.00 18.54 8.07
C ILE A 242 -7.10 17.52 8.30
N ILE A 243 -8.02 17.42 7.34
CA ILE A 243 -9.09 16.43 7.30
C ILE A 243 -8.78 15.39 6.21
N LYS A 244 -9.25 14.16 6.41
CA LYS A 244 -9.16 13.08 5.42
C LYS A 244 -10.57 12.71 4.98
N LEU A 245 -10.86 12.85 3.70
CA LEU A 245 -12.19 12.69 3.14
C LEU A 245 -12.39 11.28 2.57
N GLY A 246 -13.32 10.52 3.13
CA GLY A 246 -13.62 9.15 2.68
C GLY A 246 -12.47 8.16 2.86
N ARG A 247 -12.56 7.03 2.15
CA ARG A 247 -11.54 5.97 2.15
C ARG A 247 -10.48 6.23 1.08
N GLU A 248 -9.23 5.88 1.37
CA GLU A 248 -8.12 5.88 0.39
C GLU A 248 -7.97 4.56 -0.36
N GLU A 249 -8.69 3.52 0.06
CA GLU A 249 -8.70 2.21 -0.57
C GLU A 249 -9.40 2.33 -1.94
N PRO A 250 -8.75 1.93 -3.05
CA PRO A 250 -9.37 2.01 -4.37
C PRO A 250 -10.53 1.02 -4.51
N ALA A 251 -11.61 1.46 -5.15
CA ALA A 251 -12.76 0.62 -5.45
C ALA A 251 -12.46 -0.31 -6.65
N MET A 252 -11.66 -1.35 -6.41
CA MET A 252 -11.21 -2.32 -7.42
C MET A 252 -11.37 -3.78 -6.93
N SER A 253 -11.61 -4.69 -7.87
CA SER A 253 -11.71 -6.13 -7.61
C SER A 253 -11.34 -6.93 -8.85
N MET A 254 -10.79 -8.14 -8.68
CA MET A 254 -10.44 -9.05 -9.76
C MET A 254 -11.23 -10.36 -9.65
N ASP A 255 -11.64 -10.94 -10.78
CA ASP A 255 -12.18 -12.31 -10.84
C ASP A 255 -11.05 -13.37 -10.93
N SER A 256 -11.36 -14.62 -10.58
CA SER A 256 -10.43 -15.76 -10.71
C SER A 256 -10.00 -16.10 -12.15
N ASN A 257 -10.46 -15.31 -13.13
CA ASN A 257 -10.10 -15.41 -14.54
C ASN A 257 -9.24 -14.23 -15.03
N GLY A 258 -8.83 -13.31 -14.15
CA GLY A 258 -8.01 -12.15 -14.49
C GLY A 258 -8.77 -10.99 -15.17
N LYS A 259 -10.08 -10.89 -14.97
CA LYS A 259 -10.83 -9.65 -15.28
C LYS A 259 -10.79 -8.76 -14.06
N ILE A 260 -10.30 -7.54 -14.24
CA ILE A 260 -10.26 -6.53 -13.18
C ILE A 260 -11.35 -5.51 -13.49
N MET A 261 -12.16 -5.22 -12.48
CA MET A 261 -13.20 -4.20 -12.51
C MET A 261 -12.81 -3.14 -11.49
N TRP A 262 -12.84 -1.88 -11.87
CA TRP A 262 -12.65 -0.77 -10.95
C TRP A 262 -13.61 0.37 -11.26
N ALA A 263 -13.85 1.21 -10.26
CA ALA A 263 -14.52 2.48 -10.45
C ALA A 263 -13.51 3.61 -10.53
N LYS A 264 -13.72 4.48 -11.51
CA LYS A 264 -13.13 5.80 -11.58
C LYS A 264 -14.27 6.81 -11.45
N HIS A 265 -14.37 7.45 -10.29
CA HIS A 265 -15.54 8.27 -9.92
C HIS A 265 -16.85 7.47 -10.09
N SER A 266 -17.80 7.95 -10.89
CA SER A 266 -19.07 7.25 -11.17
C SER A 266 -18.98 6.25 -12.33
N GLU A 267 -17.84 6.14 -13.02
CA GLU A 267 -17.67 5.26 -14.19
C GLU A 267 -17.02 3.94 -13.78
N VAL A 268 -17.63 2.83 -14.19
CA VAL A 268 -17.07 1.49 -14.00
C VAL A 268 -16.34 1.07 -15.26
N GLN A 269 -15.07 0.77 -15.10
CA GLN A 269 -14.17 0.33 -16.16
C GLN A 269 -13.74 -1.12 -15.93
N GLN A 270 -13.45 -1.80 -17.03
CA GLN A 270 -12.97 -3.17 -17.05
C GLN A 270 -11.63 -3.26 -17.77
N ALA A 271 -10.67 -3.96 -17.17
CA ALA A 271 -9.52 -4.51 -17.87
C ALA A 271 -9.56 -6.04 -17.86
N ASN A 272 -8.89 -6.65 -18.85
CA ASN A 272 -8.79 -8.09 -18.97
C ASN A 272 -7.32 -8.48 -19.14
N LEU A 273 -6.75 -9.16 -18.14
CA LEU A 273 -5.37 -9.60 -18.16
C LEU A 273 -5.08 -10.57 -19.32
N LYS A 274 -6.07 -11.37 -19.74
CA LYS A 274 -5.97 -12.29 -20.90
C LYS A 274 -5.81 -11.60 -22.26
N ALA A 275 -5.94 -10.26 -22.33
CA ALA A 275 -5.62 -9.50 -23.54
C ALA A 275 -4.11 -9.21 -23.66
N MET A 276 -3.34 -9.37 -22.58
CA MET A 276 -1.89 -9.45 -22.62
C MET A 276 -1.51 -10.82 -23.17
N GLY A 277 -0.66 -10.86 -24.20
CA GLY A 277 -0.05 -12.12 -24.65
C GLY A 277 1.03 -12.61 -23.67
N GLU A 278 1.71 -13.70 -24.03
CA GLU A 278 2.91 -14.20 -23.35
C GLU A 278 4.11 -13.25 -23.56
N ALA A 279 4.02 -12.04 -23.01
CA ALA A 279 5.15 -11.13 -22.87
C ALA A 279 5.81 -11.36 -21.51
N ASP A 280 7.15 -11.40 -21.48
CA ASP A 280 7.92 -11.48 -20.24
C ASP A 280 7.77 -10.18 -19.43
N ILE A 281 6.75 -10.15 -18.57
CA ILE A 281 6.48 -9.04 -17.65
C ILE A 281 7.57 -9.02 -16.56
N GLN A 282 8.24 -7.89 -16.37
CA GLN A 282 9.17 -7.74 -15.25
C GLN A 282 8.42 -7.49 -13.93
N ASP A 283 8.92 -8.07 -12.85
CA ASP A 283 8.33 -7.90 -11.53
C ASP A 283 8.48 -6.45 -11.05
N GLY A 284 7.38 -5.86 -10.55
CA GLY A 284 7.32 -4.45 -10.19
C GLY A 284 6.97 -3.49 -11.34
N GLU A 285 6.94 -3.94 -12.60
CA GLU A 285 6.57 -3.09 -13.72
C GLU A 285 5.05 -2.83 -13.79
N ARG A 286 4.66 -1.63 -14.27
CA ARG A 286 3.26 -1.24 -14.48
C ARG A 286 2.71 -1.90 -15.75
N LEU A 287 1.61 -2.64 -15.64
CA LEU A 287 0.92 -3.23 -16.78
C LEU A 287 0.18 -2.18 -17.61
N SER A 288 0.49 -2.11 -18.91
CA SER A 288 -0.29 -1.36 -19.90
C SER A 288 -1.52 -2.18 -20.35
N LEU A 289 -2.59 -2.17 -19.55
CA LEU A 289 -3.82 -2.89 -19.87
C LEU A 289 -4.77 -2.09 -20.78
N ALA A 290 -5.41 -2.80 -21.71
CA ALA A 290 -6.51 -2.24 -22.49
C ALA A 290 -7.76 -2.08 -21.61
N VAL A 291 -8.07 -0.83 -21.27
CA VAL A 291 -9.25 -0.46 -20.48
C VAL A 291 -10.47 -0.34 -21.39
N LYS A 292 -11.60 -0.87 -20.93
CA LYS A 292 -12.91 -0.80 -21.59
C LYS A 292 -13.94 -0.23 -20.62
N ASP A 293 -14.59 0.85 -21.02
CA ASP A 293 -15.68 1.44 -20.24
C ASP A 293 -16.93 0.53 -20.29
N MET A 294 -17.50 0.24 -19.13
CA MET A 294 -18.67 -0.64 -18.99
C MET A 294 -19.97 0.13 -18.76
N GLY A 295 -19.86 1.37 -18.25
CA GLY A 295 -20.97 2.29 -18.04
C GLY A 295 -20.83 3.08 -16.74
N SER A 296 -21.71 4.07 -16.55
CA SER A 296 -21.85 4.81 -15.30
C SER A 296 -22.73 4.06 -14.29
N CYS A 297 -22.32 4.04 -13.02
CA CYS A 297 -23.19 3.66 -11.92
C CYS A 297 -24.10 4.84 -11.50
N GLU A 298 -25.26 4.51 -10.91
CA GLU A 298 -26.23 5.49 -10.40
C GLU A 298 -25.80 6.08 -9.04
N ILE A 299 -25.07 5.28 -8.25
CA ILE A 299 -24.50 5.63 -6.93
C ILE A 299 -22.99 5.91 -7.05
N TYR A 300 -22.40 6.63 -6.08
CA TYR A 300 -20.96 6.81 -6.03
C TYR A 300 -20.27 5.55 -5.45
N PRO A 301 -19.49 4.79 -6.25
CA PRO A 301 -18.89 3.53 -5.82
C PRO A 301 -17.81 3.73 -4.76
N GLN A 302 -18.10 3.33 -3.51
CA GLN A 302 -17.13 3.31 -2.40
C GLN A 302 -16.40 1.97 -2.33
N THR A 303 -17.08 0.87 -2.67
CA THR A 303 -16.46 -0.46 -2.79
C THR A 303 -17.00 -1.19 -4.02
N ILE A 304 -16.13 -2.02 -4.61
CA ILE A 304 -16.47 -2.95 -5.70
C ILE A 304 -15.94 -4.32 -5.31
N GLN A 305 -16.79 -5.36 -5.41
CA GLN A 305 -16.39 -6.74 -5.15
C GLN A 305 -17.04 -7.70 -6.15
N HIS A 306 -16.24 -8.52 -6.81
CA HIS A 306 -16.75 -9.72 -7.47
C HIS A 306 -17.31 -10.70 -6.44
N ASN A 307 -18.34 -11.46 -6.82
CA ASN A 307 -18.71 -12.65 -6.09
C ASN A 307 -17.68 -13.78 -6.34
N PRO A 308 -17.63 -14.86 -5.52
CA PRO A 308 -16.57 -15.87 -5.60
C PRO A 308 -16.39 -16.52 -6.99
N ASN A 309 -17.45 -16.65 -7.79
CA ASN A 309 -17.37 -17.20 -9.16
C ASN A 309 -17.19 -16.15 -10.28
N GLY A 310 -17.03 -14.86 -9.96
CA GLY A 310 -16.79 -13.78 -10.93
C GLY A 310 -17.97 -13.44 -11.86
N ARG A 311 -19.16 -14.02 -11.65
CA ARG A 311 -20.35 -13.78 -12.49
C ARG A 311 -21.04 -12.45 -12.19
N PHE A 312 -20.99 -12.04 -10.93
CA PHE A 312 -21.64 -10.84 -10.41
C PHE A 312 -20.61 -9.93 -9.77
N VAL A 313 -20.87 -8.62 -9.84
CA VAL A 313 -20.12 -7.56 -9.18
C VAL A 313 -21.11 -6.78 -8.34
N VAL A 314 -20.84 -6.63 -7.06
CA VAL A 314 -21.54 -5.64 -6.23
C VAL A 314 -20.79 -4.32 -6.27
N VAL A 315 -21.55 -3.24 -6.34
CA VAL A 315 -21.09 -1.88 -6.12
C VAL A 315 -21.84 -1.37 -4.88
N CYS A 316 -21.12 -0.86 -3.88
CA CYS A 316 -21.73 -0.25 -2.69
C CYS A 316 -21.32 1.21 -2.59
N GLY A 317 -22.26 2.06 -2.17
CA GLY A 317 -22.09 3.51 -2.11
C GLY A 317 -23.27 4.17 -1.42
N ASP A 318 -22.99 5.20 -0.63
CA ASP A 318 -23.99 6.13 -0.08
C ASP A 318 -25.14 5.49 0.73
N GLY A 319 -24.90 4.31 1.31
CA GLY A 319 -25.88 3.53 2.07
C GLY A 319 -26.76 2.62 1.21
N GLU A 320 -26.38 2.42 -0.05
CA GLU A 320 -27.02 1.55 -1.03
C GLU A 320 -26.04 0.53 -1.63
N TYR A 321 -26.58 -0.57 -2.15
CA TYR A 321 -25.84 -1.55 -2.93
C TYR A 321 -26.59 -1.88 -4.21
N ILE A 322 -25.84 -2.11 -5.29
CA ILE A 322 -26.36 -2.59 -6.57
C ILE A 322 -25.52 -3.77 -7.02
N ILE A 323 -26.17 -4.88 -7.33
CA ILE A 323 -25.53 -6.07 -7.91
C ILE A 323 -25.73 -6.05 -9.42
N TYR A 324 -24.61 -6.06 -10.14
CA TYR A 324 -24.54 -6.12 -11.58
C TYR A 324 -24.02 -7.47 -12.08
N THR A 325 -24.38 -7.85 -13.30
CA THR A 325 -23.68 -8.92 -14.04
C THR A 325 -22.30 -8.44 -14.52
N ALA A 326 -21.22 -9.15 -14.21
CA ALA A 326 -19.86 -8.72 -14.53
C ALA A 326 -19.61 -8.51 -16.04
N MET A 327 -20.26 -9.30 -16.91
CA MET A 327 -20.03 -9.24 -18.36
C MET A 327 -20.64 -8.04 -19.11
N ALA A 328 -21.64 -7.38 -18.52
CA ALA A 328 -22.48 -6.43 -19.26
C ALA A 328 -23.12 -5.33 -18.38
N LEU A 329 -22.64 -5.20 -17.14
CA LEU A 329 -23.10 -4.24 -16.12
C LEU A 329 -24.65 -4.12 -16.00
N ARG A 330 -25.40 -5.21 -16.20
CA ARG A 330 -26.87 -5.22 -16.07
C ARG A 330 -27.26 -5.42 -14.61
N ASN A 331 -28.09 -4.51 -14.08
CA ASN A 331 -28.64 -4.58 -12.72
C ASN A 331 -29.41 -5.91 -12.53
N LYS A 332 -29.20 -6.55 -11.37
CA LYS A 332 -29.85 -7.79 -10.93
C LYS A 332 -30.67 -7.61 -9.66
N SER A 333 -30.14 -6.88 -8.70
CA SER A 333 -30.81 -6.48 -7.47
C SER A 333 -30.16 -5.22 -6.93
N PHE A 334 -30.93 -4.48 -6.16
CA PHE A 334 -30.49 -3.26 -5.48
C PHE A 334 -31.21 -3.15 -4.13
N GLY A 335 -30.67 -2.36 -3.22
CA GLY A 335 -31.32 -2.05 -1.95
C GLY A 335 -30.45 -1.19 -1.04
N SER A 336 -31.00 -0.78 0.09
CA SER A 336 -30.27 -0.02 1.11
C SER A 336 -29.43 -0.97 1.98
N ALA A 337 -28.14 -0.68 2.12
CA ALA A 337 -27.22 -1.35 3.03
C ALA A 337 -26.01 -0.45 3.33
N GLN A 338 -25.60 -0.39 4.59
CA GLN A 338 -24.36 0.28 4.98
C GLN A 338 -23.13 -0.55 4.57
N GLU A 339 -23.27 -1.88 4.63
CA GLU A 339 -22.24 -2.85 4.23
C GLU A 339 -22.89 -4.06 3.56
N PHE A 340 -22.10 -4.69 2.70
CA PHE A 340 -22.44 -5.88 1.93
C PHE A 340 -21.24 -6.84 1.98
N VAL A 341 -21.51 -8.14 2.12
CA VAL A 341 -20.49 -9.19 1.95
C VAL A 341 -21.07 -10.41 1.23
N TRP A 342 -20.27 -11.02 0.37
CA TRP A 342 -20.59 -12.31 -0.25
C TRP A 342 -20.37 -13.47 0.74
N GLY A 343 -21.23 -14.49 0.65
CA GLY A 343 -20.93 -15.81 1.23
C GLY A 343 -19.93 -16.57 0.37
N HIS A 344 -19.47 -17.72 0.87
CA HIS A 344 -18.67 -18.65 0.04
C HIS A 344 -19.51 -19.21 -1.13
N ASP A 345 -20.79 -19.56 -0.90
CA ASP A 345 -21.71 -19.81 -2.01
C ASP A 345 -21.95 -18.50 -2.79
N SER A 346 -21.68 -18.56 -4.08
CA SER A 346 -21.91 -17.47 -5.03
C SER A 346 -23.39 -17.09 -5.22
N SER A 347 -24.33 -17.84 -4.64
CA SER A 347 -25.76 -17.50 -4.59
C SER A 347 -26.18 -16.71 -3.34
N GLU A 348 -25.30 -16.60 -2.34
CA GLU A 348 -25.59 -16.04 -1.02
C GLU A 348 -24.81 -14.76 -0.72
N TYR A 349 -25.46 -13.84 0.00
CA TYR A 349 -24.83 -12.62 0.50
C TYR A 349 -25.54 -12.10 1.75
N ALA A 350 -24.81 -11.36 2.59
CA ALA A 350 -25.35 -10.67 3.74
C ALA A 350 -25.25 -9.16 3.58
N THR A 351 -26.23 -8.43 4.11
CA THR A 351 -26.22 -6.96 4.17
C THR A 351 -26.50 -6.46 5.58
N ARG A 352 -25.83 -5.38 5.96
CA ARG A 352 -26.03 -4.66 7.22
C ARG A 352 -26.84 -3.40 6.95
N GLU A 353 -28.13 -3.43 7.26
CA GLU A 353 -29.04 -2.29 7.06
C GLU A 353 -28.93 -1.28 8.22
N SER A 354 -28.79 -1.78 9.45
CA SER A 354 -28.59 -0.98 10.66
C SER A 354 -27.61 -1.65 11.61
N THR A 355 -27.25 -0.96 12.70
CA THR A 355 -26.39 -1.50 13.77
C THR A 355 -27.01 -2.64 14.58
N SER A 356 -28.25 -3.04 14.29
CA SER A 356 -28.98 -4.08 15.01
C SER A 356 -29.60 -5.16 14.12
N MET A 357 -29.45 -5.08 12.80
CA MET A 357 -30.12 -5.98 11.87
C MET A 357 -29.19 -6.36 10.71
N VAL A 358 -29.00 -7.67 10.58
CA VAL A 358 -28.29 -8.30 9.45
C VAL A 358 -29.31 -9.14 8.66
N LYS A 359 -29.30 -8.98 7.34
CA LYS A 359 -30.17 -9.71 6.40
C LYS A 359 -29.32 -10.62 5.54
N ILE A 360 -29.76 -11.86 5.38
CA ILE A 360 -29.14 -12.86 4.49
C ILE A 360 -30.07 -13.11 3.31
N PHE A 361 -29.50 -13.03 2.12
CA PHE A 361 -30.18 -13.23 0.84
C PHE A 361 -29.62 -14.48 0.16
N LYS A 362 -30.51 -15.29 -0.43
CA LYS A 362 -30.17 -16.44 -1.26
C LYS A 362 -30.86 -16.30 -2.61
N ASN A 363 -30.12 -16.43 -3.71
CA ASN A 363 -30.62 -16.19 -5.08
C ASN A 363 -31.35 -14.83 -5.26
N PHE A 364 -30.79 -13.75 -4.69
CA PHE A 364 -31.33 -12.38 -4.74
C PHE A 364 -32.70 -12.19 -4.07
N LYS A 365 -33.09 -13.08 -3.16
CA LYS A 365 -34.28 -12.95 -2.32
C LYS A 365 -33.89 -13.01 -0.86
N GLU A 366 -34.54 -12.19 -0.02
CA GLU A 366 -34.35 -12.26 1.44
C GLU A 366 -34.76 -13.66 1.92
N ASN A 367 -33.84 -14.34 2.60
CA ASN A 367 -34.03 -15.70 3.12
C ASN A 367 -34.27 -15.65 4.63
N LYS A 368 -33.40 -14.94 5.35
CA LYS A 368 -33.46 -14.74 6.80
C LYS A 368 -33.03 -13.34 7.18
N SER A 369 -33.55 -12.85 8.29
CA SER A 369 -33.06 -11.64 8.95
C SER A 369 -33.00 -11.88 10.45
N PHE A 370 -31.90 -11.45 11.08
CA PHE A 370 -31.65 -11.69 12.50
C PHE A 370 -31.01 -10.47 13.17
N LYS A 371 -31.03 -10.48 14.50
CA LYS A 371 -30.48 -9.43 15.35
C LYS A 371 -29.35 -10.03 16.20
N PRO A 372 -28.08 -9.70 15.94
CA PRO A 372 -26.97 -10.14 16.78
C PRO A 372 -27.08 -9.57 18.20
N ASP A 373 -26.73 -10.36 19.21
CA ASP A 373 -26.99 -10.04 20.63
C ASP A 373 -26.32 -8.74 21.09
N PHE A 374 -25.11 -8.48 20.59
CA PHE A 374 -24.29 -7.29 20.88
C PHE A 374 -24.33 -6.23 19.76
N GLY A 375 -25.29 -6.36 18.82
CA GLY A 375 -25.36 -5.53 17.63
C GLY A 375 -24.28 -5.85 16.58
N ALA A 376 -24.29 -5.09 15.48
CA ALA A 376 -23.38 -5.23 14.35
C ALA A 376 -22.79 -3.87 13.98
N GLU A 377 -21.51 -3.66 14.28
CA GLU A 377 -20.73 -2.53 13.76
C GLU A 377 -20.16 -2.81 12.38
N GLY A 378 -19.89 -4.08 12.06
CA GLY A 378 -19.33 -4.51 10.79
C GLY A 378 -19.71 -5.94 10.41
N ILE A 379 -19.70 -6.27 9.13
CA ILE A 379 -19.85 -7.65 8.63
C ILE A 379 -18.67 -8.09 7.74
N HIS A 380 -18.34 -9.38 7.81
CA HIS A 380 -17.27 -10.04 7.06
C HIS A 380 -17.80 -11.31 6.39
N GLY A 381 -17.48 -11.47 5.09
CA GLY A 381 -17.87 -12.63 4.28
C GLY A 381 -16.89 -13.79 4.37
N GLY A 382 -17.24 -14.92 3.74
CA GLY A 382 -16.44 -16.14 3.70
C GLY A 382 -17.26 -17.38 4.04
N PHE A 383 -16.60 -18.40 4.61
CA PHE A 383 -17.23 -19.68 4.97
C PHE A 383 -18.25 -19.57 6.10
N LEU A 384 -18.03 -18.64 7.04
CA LEU A 384 -19.01 -18.25 8.05
C LEU A 384 -19.24 -16.74 7.96
N LEU A 385 -20.43 -16.29 8.37
CA LEU A 385 -20.77 -14.87 8.45
C LEU A 385 -20.14 -14.28 9.72
N GLY A 386 -19.08 -13.50 9.56
CA GLY A 386 -18.46 -12.76 10.66
C GLY A 386 -19.23 -11.48 10.95
N VAL A 387 -19.67 -11.28 12.18
CA VAL A 387 -20.29 -10.04 12.66
C VAL A 387 -19.40 -9.41 13.72
N ARG A 388 -18.87 -8.23 13.42
CA ARG A 388 -18.09 -7.41 14.35
C ARG A 388 -19.02 -6.57 15.21
N SER A 389 -18.82 -6.61 16.52
CA SER A 389 -19.57 -5.89 17.55
C SER A 389 -18.62 -5.21 18.54
N VAL A 390 -19.16 -4.47 19.50
CA VAL A 390 -18.36 -3.84 20.57
C VAL A 390 -17.60 -4.90 21.41
N SER A 391 -18.17 -6.09 21.58
CA SER A 391 -17.59 -7.20 22.37
C SER A 391 -16.62 -8.10 21.59
N GLY A 392 -16.45 -7.89 20.28
CA GLY A 392 -15.51 -8.66 19.45
C GLY A 392 -16.13 -9.16 18.14
N LEU A 393 -15.67 -10.31 17.65
CA LEU A 393 -16.13 -10.96 16.43
C LEU A 393 -16.95 -12.20 16.75
N ALA A 394 -18.19 -12.24 16.27
CA ALA A 394 -19.05 -13.43 16.34
C ALA A 394 -19.17 -14.07 14.95
N PHE A 395 -18.90 -15.37 14.84
CA PHE A 395 -19.15 -16.14 13.62
C PHE A 395 -20.51 -16.83 13.69
N TYR A 396 -21.32 -16.63 12.65
CA TYR A 396 -22.63 -17.25 12.47
C TYR A 396 -22.64 -18.18 11.24
N ASP A 397 -23.42 -19.26 11.32
CA ASP A 397 -23.73 -20.11 10.16
C ASP A 397 -24.64 -19.38 9.17
N TRP A 398 -24.33 -19.50 7.87
CA TRP A 398 -25.11 -18.92 6.77
C TRP A 398 -26.49 -19.55 6.62
N GLU A 399 -26.60 -20.88 6.83
CA GLU A 399 -27.87 -21.58 6.64
C GLU A 399 -28.82 -21.38 7.83
N ASN A 400 -28.32 -21.62 9.05
CA ASN A 400 -29.15 -21.68 10.25
C ASN A 400 -29.19 -20.37 11.04
N THR A 401 -28.27 -19.43 10.81
CA THR A 401 -28.05 -18.21 11.61
C THR A 401 -27.74 -18.47 13.09
N GLU A 402 -27.26 -19.68 13.41
CA GLU A 402 -26.80 -20.04 14.74
C GLU A 402 -25.37 -19.52 14.98
N LEU A 403 -25.07 -19.19 16.24
CA LEU A 403 -23.75 -18.73 16.68
C LEU A 403 -22.79 -19.92 16.74
N VAL A 404 -21.73 -19.88 15.94
CA VAL A 404 -20.68 -20.91 15.93
C VAL A 404 -19.66 -20.63 17.04
N ARG A 405 -19.08 -19.43 17.08
CA ARG A 405 -18.11 -19.01 18.11
C ARG A 405 -18.02 -17.49 18.19
N ARG A 406 -17.90 -16.93 19.40
CA ARG A 406 -17.40 -15.56 19.62
C ARG A 406 -15.90 -15.57 19.91
N ILE A 407 -15.21 -14.55 19.43
CA ILE A 407 -13.78 -14.31 19.61
C ILE A 407 -13.61 -12.87 20.09
N GLU A 408 -12.99 -12.68 21.24
CA GLU A 408 -12.78 -11.37 21.90
C GLU A 408 -11.67 -10.52 21.23
N ILE A 409 -11.68 -10.47 19.90
CA ILE A 409 -10.75 -9.70 19.07
C ILE A 409 -11.57 -8.73 18.23
N GLN A 410 -11.08 -7.50 18.05
CA GLN A 410 -11.67 -6.50 17.16
C GLN A 410 -10.96 -6.52 15.79
N PRO A 411 -11.51 -7.21 14.77
CA PRO A 411 -10.94 -7.21 13.43
C PRO A 411 -11.13 -5.87 12.73
N LYS A 412 -10.14 -5.50 11.92
CA LYS A 412 -10.32 -4.58 10.78
C LYS A 412 -10.76 -5.36 9.54
N HIS A 413 -10.16 -6.53 9.31
CA HIS A 413 -10.48 -7.43 8.19
C HIS A 413 -10.41 -8.89 8.62
N VAL A 414 -11.19 -9.75 7.95
CA VAL A 414 -11.17 -11.21 8.11
C VAL A 414 -11.01 -11.82 6.73
N PHE A 415 -10.00 -12.68 6.56
CA PHE A 415 -9.69 -13.34 5.28
C PHE A 415 -9.77 -14.85 5.45
N TRP A 416 -10.68 -15.49 4.73
CA TRP A 416 -10.81 -16.95 4.68
C TRP A 416 -9.96 -17.56 3.57
N SER A 417 -9.40 -18.73 3.83
CA SER A 417 -8.77 -19.60 2.82
C SER A 417 -9.81 -20.19 1.86
N GLU A 418 -9.37 -20.60 0.67
CA GLU A 418 -10.25 -21.21 -0.34
C GLU A 418 -10.85 -22.56 0.11
N SER A 419 -10.16 -23.29 1.00
CA SER A 419 -10.64 -24.54 1.61
C SER A 419 -11.58 -24.33 2.80
N GLY A 420 -11.58 -23.14 3.40
CA GLY A 420 -12.32 -22.84 4.63
C GLY A 420 -11.68 -23.39 5.91
N GLU A 421 -10.57 -24.12 5.83
CA GLU A 421 -9.86 -24.64 7.01
C GLU A 421 -9.10 -23.56 7.78
N LEU A 422 -8.64 -22.50 7.10
CA LEU A 422 -7.83 -21.43 7.70
C LEU A 422 -8.53 -20.07 7.56
N VAL A 423 -8.43 -19.25 8.62
CA VAL A 423 -8.89 -17.86 8.62
C VAL A 423 -7.84 -16.95 9.26
N CYS A 424 -7.58 -15.82 8.63
CA CYS A 424 -6.74 -14.74 9.16
C CYS A 424 -7.64 -13.62 9.68
N ILE A 425 -7.47 -13.25 10.96
CA ILE A 425 -8.12 -12.10 11.60
C ILE A 425 -7.07 -10.99 11.72
N ALA A 426 -7.19 -9.94 10.92
CA ALA A 426 -6.29 -8.79 10.95
C ALA A 426 -6.87 -7.68 11.85
N THR A 427 -6.10 -7.23 12.85
CA THR A 427 -6.44 -6.13 13.76
C THR A 427 -5.70 -4.85 13.36
N GLU A 428 -5.71 -3.81 14.21
CA GLU A 428 -4.94 -2.58 13.98
C GLU A 428 -3.43 -2.74 14.25
N GLU A 429 -3.01 -3.73 15.04
CA GLU A 429 -1.62 -3.91 15.50
C GLU A 429 -1.00 -5.26 15.08
N SER A 430 -1.77 -6.35 15.15
CA SER A 430 -1.34 -7.72 14.82
C SER A 430 -2.36 -8.46 13.95
N PHE A 431 -1.97 -9.62 13.41
CA PHE A 431 -2.91 -10.57 12.82
C PHE A 431 -2.79 -11.96 13.43
N PHE A 432 -3.93 -12.63 13.53
CA PHE A 432 -4.08 -13.97 14.10
C PHE A 432 -4.45 -14.96 13.01
N VAL A 433 -3.79 -16.11 12.99
CA VAL A 433 -4.15 -17.21 12.09
C VAL A 433 -4.80 -18.31 12.92
N LEU A 434 -6.05 -18.62 12.57
CA LEU A 434 -6.86 -19.65 13.20
C LEU A 434 -7.13 -20.78 12.19
N ARG A 435 -7.26 -22.01 12.70
CA ARG A 435 -7.83 -23.13 11.97
C ARG A 435 -9.29 -23.33 12.39
N TYR A 436 -10.18 -23.48 11.42
CA TYR A 436 -11.59 -23.81 11.61
C TYR A 436 -11.81 -25.33 11.48
N LEU A 437 -12.53 -25.92 12.44
CA LEU A 437 -12.78 -27.36 12.51
C LEU A 437 -14.26 -27.68 12.32
N ALA A 438 -14.72 -27.63 11.07
CA ALA A 438 -16.12 -27.86 10.68
C ALA A 438 -16.70 -29.19 11.22
N GLU A 439 -15.93 -30.27 11.24
CA GLU A 439 -16.38 -31.56 11.77
C GLU A 439 -16.77 -31.47 13.25
N LYS A 440 -15.97 -30.78 14.07
CA LYS A 440 -16.28 -30.58 15.50
C LYS A 440 -17.56 -29.76 15.68
N VAL A 441 -17.74 -28.71 14.88
CA VAL A 441 -18.96 -27.89 14.89
C VAL A 441 -20.19 -28.73 14.59
N ALA A 442 -20.16 -29.54 13.53
CA ALA A 442 -21.27 -30.44 13.18
C ALA A 442 -21.58 -31.42 14.33
N THR A 443 -20.56 -32.06 14.93
CA THR A 443 -20.79 -32.98 16.05
C THR A 443 -21.37 -32.29 17.28
N ALA A 444 -20.92 -31.07 17.61
CA ALA A 444 -21.44 -30.30 18.75
C ALA A 444 -22.87 -29.79 18.51
N GLN A 445 -23.25 -29.48 17.27
CA GLN A 445 -24.63 -29.15 16.90
C GLN A 445 -25.57 -30.36 17.01
N GLU A 446 -25.11 -31.56 16.63
CA GLU A 446 -25.89 -32.79 16.76
C GLU A 446 -26.07 -33.25 18.23
N THR A 447 -25.00 -33.25 19.02
CA THR A 447 -25.06 -33.70 20.43
C THR A 447 -25.62 -32.64 21.37
N LYS A 448 -25.48 -31.35 21.03
CA LYS A 448 -25.71 -30.18 21.89
C LYS A 448 -24.82 -30.14 23.15
N GLU A 449 -23.75 -30.91 23.16
CA GLU A 449 -22.73 -30.89 24.21
C GLU A 449 -21.61 -29.91 23.82
N GLY A 450 -21.10 -29.13 24.77
CA GLY A 450 -20.02 -28.16 24.52
C GLY A 450 -20.43 -26.80 23.94
N VAL A 451 -21.73 -26.54 23.73
CA VAL A 451 -22.23 -25.21 23.34
C VAL A 451 -22.29 -24.30 24.56
N THR A 452 -21.42 -23.29 24.62
CA THR A 452 -21.38 -22.26 25.66
C THR A 452 -22.15 -21.01 25.23
N GLU A 453 -22.28 -20.01 26.12
CA GLU A 453 -22.86 -18.70 25.77
C GLU A 453 -22.09 -18.00 24.63
N ASP A 454 -20.79 -18.30 24.48
CA ASP A 454 -19.92 -17.82 23.41
C ASP A 454 -19.74 -18.84 22.28
N GLY A 455 -20.63 -19.81 22.17
CA GLY A 455 -20.62 -20.85 21.14
C GLY A 455 -19.72 -22.05 21.47
N ILE A 456 -19.18 -22.69 20.43
CA ILE A 456 -18.43 -23.94 20.50
C ILE A 456 -16.93 -23.61 20.59
N GLU A 457 -16.31 -23.86 21.75
CA GLU A 457 -14.89 -23.51 21.97
C GLU A 457 -13.95 -24.24 21.00
N ASP A 458 -14.23 -25.53 20.79
CA ASP A 458 -13.50 -26.44 19.92
C ASP A 458 -13.58 -26.11 18.41
N ALA A 459 -14.42 -25.13 18.01
CA ALA A 459 -14.61 -24.77 16.61
C ALA A 459 -13.38 -24.14 15.95
N PHE A 460 -12.51 -23.48 16.74
CA PHE A 460 -11.33 -22.78 16.26
C PHE A 460 -10.08 -23.12 17.09
N GLU A 461 -8.96 -23.34 16.40
CA GLU A 461 -7.63 -23.55 16.99
C GLU A 461 -6.71 -22.39 16.61
N VAL A 462 -5.98 -21.81 17.57
CA VAL A 462 -5.02 -20.72 17.30
C VAL A 462 -3.69 -21.30 16.82
N LEU A 463 -3.32 -21.02 15.57
CA LEU A 463 -2.04 -21.47 14.99
C LEU A 463 -0.90 -20.49 15.27
N GLY A 464 -1.19 -19.19 15.33
CA GLY A 464 -0.17 -18.18 15.62
C GLY A 464 -0.70 -16.74 15.62
N GLU A 465 0.05 -15.86 16.29
CA GLU A 465 -0.12 -14.41 16.29
C GLU A 465 1.15 -13.76 15.70
N ILE A 466 0.98 -12.77 14.83
CA ILE A 466 2.07 -12.02 14.20
C ILE A 466 1.85 -10.52 14.41
N GLN A 467 2.86 -9.85 14.99
CA GLN A 467 2.89 -8.40 15.22
C GLN A 467 3.27 -7.62 13.94
N GLU A 468 2.51 -7.80 12.86
CA GLU A 468 2.53 -6.93 11.68
C GLU A 468 1.12 -6.43 11.33
N VAL A 469 1.02 -5.18 10.88
CA VAL A 469 -0.26 -4.57 10.47
C VAL A 469 -0.54 -4.88 9.00
N VAL A 470 -1.55 -5.71 8.76
CA VAL A 470 -2.02 -6.09 7.42
C VAL A 470 -2.93 -4.99 6.84
N LYS A 471 -2.60 -4.50 5.63
CA LYS A 471 -3.48 -3.62 4.83
C LYS A 471 -4.47 -4.41 3.99
N THR A 472 -3.95 -5.34 3.19
CA THR A 472 -4.74 -6.29 2.39
C THR A 472 -4.07 -7.66 2.44
N GLY A 473 -4.84 -8.73 2.27
CA GLY A 473 -4.30 -10.08 2.19
C GLY A 473 -5.21 -11.03 1.41
N LEU A 474 -4.64 -12.14 0.98
CA LEU A 474 -5.33 -13.24 0.30
C LEU A 474 -4.64 -14.56 0.61
N TRP A 475 -5.39 -15.65 0.56
CA TRP A 475 -4.85 -17.00 0.75
C TRP A 475 -4.57 -17.67 -0.60
N VAL A 476 -3.44 -18.37 -0.70
CA VAL A 476 -3.11 -19.29 -1.80
C VAL A 476 -2.75 -20.63 -1.16
N GLY A 477 -3.71 -21.56 -1.15
CA GLY A 477 -3.63 -22.74 -0.29
C GLY A 477 -3.51 -22.34 1.19
N ASP A 478 -2.49 -22.87 1.89
CA ASP A 478 -2.19 -22.54 3.29
C ASP A 478 -1.26 -21.32 3.45
N CYS A 479 -0.88 -20.66 2.36
CA CYS A 479 0.00 -19.49 2.37
C CYS A 479 -0.84 -18.20 2.41
N PHE A 480 -0.68 -17.39 3.46
CA PHE A 480 -1.35 -16.09 3.55
C PHE A 480 -0.44 -14.98 3.01
N ILE A 481 -0.76 -14.45 1.84
CA ILE A 481 -0.01 -13.36 1.19
C ILE A 481 -0.65 -12.03 1.60
N TYR A 482 0.15 -11.05 2.00
CA TYR A 482 -0.36 -9.76 2.48
C TYR A 482 0.57 -8.57 2.17
N THR A 483 -0.02 -7.37 2.11
CA THR A 483 0.73 -6.11 2.12
C THR A 483 0.72 -5.50 3.52
N SER A 484 1.90 -5.11 4.01
CA SER A 484 2.05 -4.51 5.33
C SER A 484 1.84 -2.99 5.31
N SER A 485 1.62 -2.40 6.49
CA SER A 485 1.56 -0.94 6.66
C SER A 485 2.81 -0.22 6.13
N VAL A 486 3.98 -0.87 6.20
CA VAL A 486 5.30 -0.39 5.75
C VAL A 486 5.57 -0.66 4.26
N ASN A 487 4.52 -0.93 3.47
CA ASN A 487 4.61 -1.18 2.02
C ASN A 487 5.57 -2.34 1.66
N ARG A 488 5.56 -3.42 2.45
CA ARG A 488 6.21 -4.68 2.08
C ARG A 488 5.16 -5.66 1.57
N LEU A 489 5.51 -6.41 0.54
CA LEU A 489 4.76 -7.57 0.12
C LEU A 489 5.36 -8.79 0.79
N ASN A 490 4.62 -9.39 1.73
CA ASN A 490 5.03 -10.53 2.52
C ASN A 490 4.10 -11.73 2.24
N TYR A 491 4.56 -12.94 2.54
CA TYR A 491 3.67 -14.08 2.73
C TYR A 491 4.04 -14.85 4.00
N TYR A 492 3.04 -15.46 4.62
CA TYR A 492 3.13 -16.21 5.86
C TYR A 492 2.88 -17.69 5.61
N VAL A 493 3.75 -18.54 6.15
CA VAL A 493 3.62 -20.01 6.10
C VAL A 493 4.03 -20.61 7.45
N GLY A 494 3.06 -21.16 8.18
CA GLY A 494 3.29 -22.01 9.36
C GLY A 494 4.17 -21.39 10.47
N GLY A 495 4.11 -20.08 10.68
CA GLY A 495 4.87 -19.35 11.69
C GLY A 495 5.93 -18.41 11.12
N GLU A 496 6.45 -18.69 9.92
CA GLU A 496 7.47 -17.86 9.27
C GLU A 496 6.85 -16.80 8.34
N ILE A 497 7.53 -15.66 8.24
CA ILE A 497 7.21 -14.57 7.30
C ILE A 497 8.35 -14.46 6.29
N VAL A 498 8.00 -14.44 5.00
CA VAL A 498 8.95 -14.26 3.90
C VAL A 498 8.55 -13.03 3.09
N THR A 499 9.47 -12.08 2.94
CA THR A 499 9.27 -10.90 2.09
C THR A 499 9.53 -11.26 0.63
N ILE A 500 8.56 -10.94 -0.23
CA ILE A 500 8.65 -11.06 -1.69
C ILE A 500 9.31 -9.80 -2.27
N ALA A 501 8.80 -8.62 -1.90
CA ALA A 501 9.25 -7.34 -2.45
C ALA A 501 9.04 -6.17 -1.48
N HIS A 502 9.86 -5.13 -1.65
CA HIS A 502 9.62 -3.80 -1.09
C HIS A 502 8.92 -2.93 -2.13
N LEU A 503 7.88 -2.19 -1.73
CA LEU A 503 7.04 -1.41 -2.62
C LEU A 503 7.22 0.09 -2.35
N ASP A 504 7.47 0.87 -3.39
CA ASP A 504 7.66 2.33 -3.27
C ASP A 504 6.38 3.07 -2.86
N ARG A 505 5.22 2.46 -3.12
CA ARG A 505 3.87 3.02 -2.90
C ARG A 505 2.95 2.04 -2.18
N THR A 506 1.85 2.56 -1.65
CA THR A 506 0.78 1.75 -1.05
C THR A 506 0.07 0.95 -2.16
N MET A 507 0.30 -0.36 -2.19
CA MET A 507 -0.39 -1.29 -3.10
C MET A 507 -1.44 -2.11 -2.35
N TYR A 508 -2.52 -2.42 -3.05
CA TYR A 508 -3.64 -3.25 -2.61
C TYR A 508 -3.63 -4.56 -3.40
N LEU A 509 -3.74 -5.69 -2.71
CA LEU A 509 -3.79 -6.99 -3.36
C LEU A 509 -5.12 -7.19 -4.08
N LEU A 510 -5.05 -7.52 -5.38
CA LEU A 510 -6.22 -7.82 -6.21
C LEU A 510 -6.55 -9.31 -6.25
N GLY A 511 -5.52 -10.16 -6.25
CA GLY A 511 -5.66 -11.60 -6.37
C GLY A 511 -4.41 -12.27 -6.92
N TYR A 512 -4.44 -13.60 -6.95
CA TYR A 512 -3.39 -14.46 -7.47
C TYR A 512 -3.96 -15.32 -8.61
N ILE A 513 -3.19 -15.52 -9.68
CA ILE A 513 -3.62 -16.36 -10.81
C ILE A 513 -2.67 -17.56 -10.92
N PRO A 514 -3.09 -18.77 -10.49
CA PRO A 514 -2.25 -19.97 -10.52
C PRO A 514 -1.76 -20.40 -11.91
N LYS A 515 -2.36 -19.88 -12.99
CA LYS A 515 -1.95 -20.18 -14.38
C LYS A 515 -0.75 -19.37 -14.84
N ASP A 516 -0.57 -18.20 -14.23
CA ASP A 516 0.43 -17.22 -14.64
C ASP A 516 1.60 -17.21 -13.63
N ASP A 517 1.52 -18.01 -12.55
CA ASP A 517 2.39 -18.01 -11.38
C ASP A 517 2.66 -16.58 -10.84
N ARG A 518 1.61 -15.73 -10.88
CA ARG A 518 1.73 -14.29 -10.61
C ARG A 518 0.65 -13.75 -9.69
N LEU A 519 1.11 -12.83 -8.84
CA LEU A 519 0.32 -12.02 -7.93
C LEU A 519 0.07 -10.64 -8.55
N TYR A 520 -1.17 -10.16 -8.48
CA TYR A 520 -1.56 -8.86 -9.03
C TYR A 520 -1.90 -7.90 -7.89
N LEU A 521 -1.38 -6.68 -7.98
CA LEU A 521 -1.68 -5.58 -7.08
C LEU A 521 -2.11 -4.35 -7.87
N GLY A 522 -2.98 -3.53 -7.28
CA GLY A 522 -3.35 -2.22 -7.80
C GLY A 522 -2.97 -1.11 -6.82
N ASP A 523 -2.60 0.06 -7.34
CA ASP A 523 -2.52 1.29 -6.55
C ASP A 523 -3.79 2.14 -6.65
N LYS A 524 -3.82 3.24 -5.89
CA LYS A 524 -4.92 4.21 -5.93
C LYS A 524 -5.07 4.93 -7.27
N GLU A 525 -3.97 5.09 -8.02
CA GLU A 525 -3.96 5.67 -9.37
C GLU A 525 -4.50 4.70 -10.44
N LEU A 526 -4.95 3.49 -10.03
CA LEU A 526 -5.44 2.41 -10.88
C LEU A 526 -4.34 1.78 -11.76
N ASN A 527 -3.06 2.01 -11.45
CA ASN A 527 -1.97 1.24 -12.05
C ASN A 527 -1.97 -0.17 -11.45
N ILE A 528 -1.74 -1.18 -12.30
CA ILE A 528 -1.61 -2.57 -11.87
C ILE A 528 -0.17 -3.03 -12.03
N VAL A 529 0.35 -3.73 -11.03
CA VAL A 529 1.72 -4.25 -10.96
C VAL A 529 1.65 -5.74 -10.65
N THR A 530 2.62 -6.51 -11.16
CA THR A 530 2.72 -7.95 -10.90
C THR A 530 4.02 -8.34 -10.20
N TYR A 531 3.96 -9.44 -9.46
CA TYR A 531 5.14 -10.13 -8.94
C TYR A 531 5.00 -11.62 -9.20
N SER A 532 6.09 -12.27 -9.63
CA SER A 532 6.18 -13.71 -9.77
C SER A 532 6.19 -14.40 -8.41
N LEU A 533 5.36 -15.43 -8.27
CA LEU A 533 5.27 -16.28 -7.09
C LEU A 533 4.76 -17.66 -7.52
N LEU A 534 5.68 -18.62 -7.63
CA LEU A 534 5.42 -19.96 -8.14
C LEU A 534 4.55 -20.78 -7.18
N VAL A 535 3.43 -21.34 -7.68
CA VAL A 535 2.56 -22.28 -6.94
C VAL A 535 3.40 -23.41 -6.36
N SER A 536 4.29 -24.02 -7.16
CA SER A 536 5.10 -25.16 -6.72
C SER A 536 6.00 -24.87 -5.52
N VAL A 537 6.44 -23.62 -5.31
CA VAL A 537 7.22 -23.25 -4.12
C VAL A 537 6.31 -23.16 -2.89
N LEU A 538 5.11 -22.58 -3.05
CA LEU A 538 4.12 -22.48 -1.97
C LEU A 538 3.57 -23.85 -1.56
N GLU A 539 3.25 -24.72 -2.52
CA GLU A 539 2.80 -26.09 -2.29
C GLU A 539 3.88 -26.91 -1.58
N TYR A 540 5.14 -26.79 -2.00
CA TYR A 540 6.25 -27.48 -1.34
C TYR A 540 6.43 -27.01 0.11
N GLN A 541 6.43 -25.69 0.35
CA GLN A 541 6.53 -25.14 1.71
C GLN A 541 5.35 -25.59 2.58
N THR A 542 4.13 -25.59 2.03
CA THR A 542 2.92 -26.10 2.69
C THR A 542 3.04 -27.59 3.05
N ALA A 543 3.47 -28.43 2.11
CA ALA A 543 3.65 -29.87 2.33
C ALA A 543 4.70 -30.16 3.42
N VAL A 544 5.80 -29.41 3.44
CA VAL A 544 6.83 -29.48 4.51
C VAL A 544 6.25 -29.14 5.88
N MET A 545 5.45 -28.07 5.99
CA MET A 545 4.82 -27.71 7.28
C MET A 545 3.78 -28.75 7.74
N ARG A 546 3.04 -29.35 6.80
CA ARG A 546 2.15 -30.51 7.05
C ARG A 546 2.93 -31.82 7.34
N ARG A 547 4.27 -31.82 7.22
CA ARG A 547 5.17 -32.98 7.33
C ARG A 547 4.90 -34.09 6.30
N ASP A 548 4.23 -33.78 5.19
CA ASP A 548 4.04 -34.69 4.06
C ASP A 548 5.21 -34.58 3.07
N PHE A 549 6.31 -35.23 3.43
CA PHE A 549 7.49 -35.33 2.57
C PHE A 549 7.22 -36.13 1.28
N GLY A 550 6.21 -37.02 1.28
CA GLY A 550 5.84 -37.80 0.11
C GLY A 550 5.17 -36.97 -0.99
N MET A 551 4.44 -35.92 -0.61
CA MET A 551 3.96 -34.88 -1.53
C MET A 551 5.09 -33.91 -1.90
N ALA A 552 5.89 -33.46 -0.93
CA ALA A 552 6.99 -32.52 -1.17
C ALA A 552 8.01 -33.04 -2.22
N ASP A 553 8.43 -34.31 -2.13
CA ASP A 553 9.36 -34.94 -3.08
C ASP A 553 8.80 -35.05 -4.51
N ARG A 554 7.47 -35.07 -4.68
CA ARG A 554 6.81 -35.06 -6.01
C ARG A 554 6.75 -33.68 -6.64
N VAL A 555 6.68 -32.62 -5.82
CA VAL A 555 6.65 -31.23 -6.28
C VAL A 555 8.06 -30.68 -6.52
N LEU A 556 9.07 -31.15 -5.78
CA LEU A 556 10.47 -30.70 -5.92
C LEU A 556 11.02 -30.66 -7.38
N PRO A 557 10.68 -31.60 -8.30
CA PRO A 557 11.13 -31.54 -9.69
C PRO A 557 10.58 -30.36 -10.50
N THR A 558 9.37 -29.85 -10.18
CA THR A 558 8.77 -28.71 -10.90
C THR A 558 9.40 -27.37 -10.51
N ILE A 559 10.05 -27.30 -9.34
CA ILE A 559 10.70 -26.07 -8.85
C ILE A 559 11.98 -25.78 -9.65
N PRO A 560 12.09 -24.58 -10.29
CA PRO A 560 13.30 -24.13 -10.99
C PRO A 560 14.52 -24.09 -10.08
N LYS A 561 15.70 -24.43 -10.62
CA LYS A 561 16.95 -24.55 -9.84
C LYS A 561 17.35 -23.28 -9.09
N GLU A 562 17.01 -22.11 -9.63
CA GLU A 562 17.27 -20.79 -9.05
C GLU A 562 16.55 -20.58 -7.70
N MET A 563 15.33 -21.09 -7.58
CA MET A 563 14.52 -20.96 -6.36
C MET A 563 14.84 -22.03 -5.30
N ARG A 564 15.60 -23.07 -5.65
CA ARG A 564 15.91 -24.18 -4.73
C ARG A 564 16.77 -23.77 -3.54
N THR A 565 17.68 -22.79 -3.70
CA THR A 565 18.44 -22.25 -2.56
C THR A 565 17.53 -21.56 -1.54
N ARG A 566 16.50 -20.84 -2.00
CA ARG A 566 15.48 -20.22 -1.13
C ARG A 566 14.66 -21.28 -0.38
N VAL A 567 14.29 -22.37 -1.06
CA VAL A 567 13.61 -23.52 -0.44
C VAL A 567 14.51 -24.22 0.58
N ALA A 568 15.81 -24.35 0.29
CA ALA A 568 16.77 -24.95 1.22
C ALA A 568 16.93 -24.13 2.51
N HIS A 569 17.02 -22.79 2.43
CA HIS A 569 17.07 -21.94 3.64
C HIS A 569 15.76 -22.01 4.45
N PHE A 570 14.61 -22.19 3.78
CA PHE A 570 13.35 -22.45 4.48
C PHE A 570 13.40 -23.79 5.24
N LEU A 571 13.87 -24.86 4.60
CA LEU A 571 14.06 -26.17 5.24
C LEU A 571 15.04 -26.12 6.41
N GLU A 572 16.16 -25.39 6.26
CA GLU A 572 17.15 -25.19 7.32
C GLU A 572 16.54 -24.51 8.55
N LYS A 573 15.80 -23.40 8.36
CA LYS A 573 15.08 -22.71 9.44
C LYS A 573 14.08 -23.61 10.16
N GLN A 574 13.39 -24.49 9.42
CA GLN A 574 12.47 -25.48 9.98
C GLN A 574 13.18 -26.68 10.65
N GLY A 575 14.52 -26.73 10.65
CA GLY A 575 15.33 -27.79 11.24
C GLY A 575 15.53 -29.03 10.36
N PHE A 576 15.03 -29.03 9.11
CA PHE A 576 15.14 -30.14 8.17
C PHE A 576 16.46 -30.12 7.36
N ILE A 577 17.58 -29.99 8.07
CA ILE A 577 18.94 -29.78 7.51
C ILE A 577 19.31 -30.86 6.48
N GLN A 578 18.94 -32.13 6.71
CA GLN A 578 19.22 -33.24 5.79
C GLN A 578 18.52 -33.10 4.44
N GLN A 579 17.28 -32.58 4.43
CA GLN A 579 16.53 -32.31 3.20
C GLN A 579 17.03 -31.02 2.54
N ALA A 580 17.36 -30.00 3.33
CA ALA A 580 17.99 -28.77 2.84
C ALA A 580 19.27 -29.07 2.03
N LEU A 581 20.13 -29.99 2.51
CA LEU A 581 21.37 -30.38 1.82
C LEU A 581 21.12 -31.07 0.45
N ALA A 582 20.02 -31.80 0.33
CA ALA A 582 19.62 -32.48 -0.91
C ALA A 582 18.95 -31.52 -1.92
N VAL A 583 18.23 -30.51 -1.43
CA VAL A 583 17.53 -29.51 -2.26
C VAL A 583 18.44 -28.38 -2.71
N SER A 584 19.34 -27.91 -1.83
CA SER A 584 20.22 -26.77 -2.10
C SER A 584 21.11 -27.04 -3.31
N THR A 585 21.23 -26.02 -4.17
CA THR A 585 22.06 -26.02 -5.39
C THR A 585 23.34 -25.19 -5.22
N ASP A 586 23.40 -24.33 -4.22
CA ASP A 586 24.55 -23.47 -3.91
C ASP A 586 25.65 -24.26 -3.16
N PRO A 587 26.89 -24.33 -3.69
CA PRO A 587 28.01 -25.01 -3.02
C PRO A 587 28.35 -24.44 -1.63
N GLU A 588 28.15 -23.14 -1.38
CA GLU A 588 28.49 -22.53 -0.09
C GLU A 588 27.51 -22.97 1.00
N HIS A 589 26.22 -22.74 0.77
CA HIS A 589 25.16 -23.18 1.67
C HIS A 589 25.17 -24.71 1.85
N ARG A 590 25.41 -25.50 0.80
CA ARG A 590 25.57 -26.96 0.93
C ARG A 590 26.76 -27.36 1.81
N PHE A 591 27.85 -26.62 1.77
CA PHE A 591 29.01 -26.89 2.62
C PHE A 591 28.66 -26.65 4.10
N GLU A 592 28.00 -25.54 4.43
CA GLU A 592 27.55 -25.24 5.80
C GLU A 592 26.55 -26.29 6.32
N LEU A 593 25.54 -26.66 5.53
CA LEU A 593 24.58 -27.72 5.88
C LEU A 593 25.26 -29.08 6.07
N ALA A 594 26.25 -29.42 5.22
CA ALA A 594 27.05 -30.63 5.37
C ALA A 594 27.92 -30.59 6.64
N LEU A 595 28.41 -29.42 7.06
CA LEU A 595 29.11 -29.28 8.34
C LEU A 595 28.16 -29.48 9.53
N GLN A 596 26.94 -28.90 9.50
CA GLN A 596 25.93 -29.02 10.55
C GLN A 596 25.50 -30.49 10.78
N LEU A 597 25.25 -31.26 9.72
CA LEU A 597 25.00 -32.72 9.78
C LEU A 597 26.29 -33.51 10.10
N GLY A 598 27.42 -32.91 9.80
CA GLY A 598 28.75 -33.50 9.83
C GLY A 598 28.95 -34.60 8.78
N GLU A 599 28.40 -34.42 7.58
CA GLU A 599 28.57 -35.28 6.42
C GLU A 599 29.93 -35.02 5.75
N LEU A 600 30.99 -35.51 6.42
CA LEU A 600 32.39 -35.25 6.09
C LEU A 600 32.77 -35.54 4.63
N LYS A 601 32.15 -36.53 3.98
CA LYS A 601 32.42 -36.87 2.56
C LYS A 601 31.95 -35.78 1.60
N ILE A 602 30.76 -35.23 1.83
CA ILE A 602 30.15 -34.19 0.99
C ILE A 602 30.88 -32.87 1.26
N ALA A 603 31.14 -32.56 2.53
CA ALA A 603 31.89 -31.37 2.91
C ALA A 603 33.33 -31.38 2.35
N TYR A 604 34.01 -32.53 2.32
CA TYR A 604 35.31 -32.67 1.67
C TYR A 604 35.26 -32.40 0.16
N GLN A 605 34.30 -32.98 -0.57
CA GLN A 605 34.14 -32.73 -2.02
C GLN A 605 33.93 -31.24 -2.32
N LEU A 606 33.06 -30.56 -1.56
CA LEU A 606 32.80 -29.13 -1.71
C LEU A 606 34.00 -28.25 -1.29
N ALA A 607 34.81 -28.70 -0.31
CA ALA A 607 36.04 -28.01 0.07
C ALA A 607 37.15 -28.12 -1.00
N VAL A 608 37.24 -29.28 -1.69
CA VAL A 608 38.12 -29.45 -2.86
C VAL A 608 37.68 -28.53 -4.01
N GLU A 609 36.38 -28.48 -4.33
CA GLU A 609 35.85 -27.63 -5.41
C GLU A 609 36.01 -26.12 -5.12
N ALA A 610 36.03 -25.71 -3.85
CA ALA A 610 36.11 -24.30 -3.46
C ALA A 610 37.54 -23.78 -3.15
N GLU A 611 38.53 -24.67 -3.01
CA GLU A 611 39.95 -24.39 -2.69
C GLU A 611 40.21 -23.35 -1.56
N SER A 612 39.27 -23.18 -0.63
CA SER A 612 39.32 -22.13 0.41
C SER A 612 39.89 -22.62 1.73
N GLU A 613 40.99 -22.00 2.19
CA GLU A 613 41.64 -22.29 3.48
C GLU A 613 40.67 -22.26 4.67
N GLN A 614 39.68 -21.36 4.67
CA GLN A 614 38.70 -21.23 5.76
C GLN A 614 37.77 -22.45 5.81
N LYS A 615 37.29 -22.93 4.66
CA LYS A 615 36.46 -24.14 4.56
C LYS A 615 37.26 -25.37 5.00
N TRP A 616 38.54 -25.46 4.64
CA TRP A 616 39.43 -26.51 5.12
C TRP A 616 39.62 -26.54 6.65
N LYS A 617 39.69 -25.38 7.31
CA LYS A 617 39.75 -25.30 8.80
C LYS A 617 38.46 -25.77 9.45
N GLN A 618 37.31 -25.29 9.00
CA GLN A 618 36.01 -25.71 9.53
C GLN A 618 35.79 -27.22 9.35
N LEU A 619 36.19 -27.78 8.21
CA LEU A 619 36.14 -29.23 7.97
C LEU A 619 37.11 -30.00 8.87
N ALA A 620 38.30 -29.46 9.15
CA ALA A 620 39.26 -30.07 10.07
C ALA A 620 38.76 -30.11 11.52
N GLU A 621 38.13 -29.03 12.01
CA GLU A 621 37.53 -28.96 13.35
C GLU A 621 36.42 -30.01 13.51
N LEU A 622 35.53 -30.12 12.51
CA LEU A 622 34.49 -31.14 12.47
C LEU A 622 35.06 -32.56 12.38
N ALA A 623 36.05 -32.80 11.51
CA ALA A 623 36.71 -34.10 11.37
C ALA A 623 37.40 -34.53 12.67
N THR A 624 38.01 -33.58 13.39
CA THR A 624 38.59 -33.79 14.73
C THR A 624 37.50 -34.14 15.74
N THR A 625 36.38 -33.43 15.73
CA THR A 625 35.22 -33.68 16.60
C THR A 625 34.58 -35.06 16.37
N LYS A 626 34.55 -35.53 15.12
CA LYS A 626 34.11 -36.90 14.74
C LYS A 626 35.25 -37.95 14.78
N CYS A 627 36.40 -37.64 15.38
CA CYS A 627 37.56 -38.53 15.54
C CYS A 627 38.16 -39.10 14.23
N GLN A 628 37.98 -38.44 13.10
CA GLN A 628 38.54 -38.82 11.81
C GLN A 628 39.90 -38.15 11.57
N PHE A 629 40.91 -38.55 12.36
CA PHE A 629 42.21 -37.88 12.40
C PHE A 629 42.99 -37.86 11.07
N VAL A 630 42.79 -38.86 10.20
CA VAL A 630 43.42 -38.89 8.86
C VAL A 630 42.86 -37.77 7.98
N LEU A 631 41.54 -37.61 7.96
CA LEU A 631 40.88 -36.54 7.23
C LEU A 631 41.21 -35.17 7.83
N ALA A 632 41.23 -35.06 9.17
CA ALA A 632 41.63 -33.84 9.85
C ALA A 632 43.07 -33.43 9.49
N GLN A 633 44.02 -34.38 9.44
CA GLN A 633 45.40 -34.13 9.00
C GLN A 633 45.45 -33.55 7.57
N GLU A 634 44.70 -34.14 6.64
CA GLU A 634 44.64 -33.70 5.24
C GLU A 634 44.05 -32.30 5.12
N CYS A 635 42.90 -32.06 5.76
CA CYS A 635 42.26 -30.74 5.81
C CYS A 635 43.16 -29.66 6.43
N LEU A 636 43.86 -29.96 7.54
CA LEU A 636 44.79 -29.02 8.18
C LEU A 636 46.02 -28.71 7.29
N HIS A 637 46.43 -29.65 6.43
CA HIS A 637 47.49 -29.42 5.46
C HIS A 637 47.04 -28.46 4.34
N HIS A 638 45.86 -28.68 3.78
CA HIS A 638 45.26 -27.77 2.80
C HIS A 638 44.92 -26.38 3.39
N ALA A 639 44.60 -26.32 4.68
CA ALA A 639 44.37 -25.08 5.44
C ALA A 639 45.64 -24.30 5.85
N GLN A 640 46.84 -24.83 5.57
CA GLN A 640 48.13 -24.34 6.08
C GLN A 640 48.15 -24.10 7.61
N ASP A 641 47.40 -24.90 8.36
CA ASP A 641 47.32 -24.75 9.81
C ASP A 641 48.40 -25.58 10.52
N HIS A 642 49.62 -25.02 10.51
CA HIS A 642 50.76 -25.64 11.19
C HIS A 642 50.55 -25.78 12.71
N GLY A 643 49.64 -25.02 13.33
CA GLY A 643 49.34 -25.11 14.75
C GLY A 643 48.48 -26.34 15.06
N GLY A 644 47.39 -26.53 14.32
CA GLY A 644 46.57 -27.73 14.38
C GLY A 644 47.35 -28.98 13.99
N LEU A 645 48.19 -28.91 12.95
CA LEU A 645 49.07 -30.01 12.55
C LEU A 645 50.07 -30.39 13.65
N LEU A 646 50.67 -29.42 14.34
CA LEU A 646 51.60 -29.69 15.46
C LEU A 646 50.89 -30.41 16.61
N LEU A 647 49.69 -29.96 16.98
CA LEU A 647 48.90 -30.58 18.03
C LEU A 647 48.51 -32.03 17.66
N LEU A 648 48.04 -32.26 16.44
CA LEU A 648 47.64 -33.59 15.98
C LEU A 648 48.84 -34.54 15.79
N ALA A 649 49.99 -34.05 15.32
CA ALA A 649 51.21 -34.82 15.17
C ALA A 649 51.84 -35.24 16.51
N THR A 650 51.83 -34.33 17.50
CA THR A 650 52.32 -34.62 18.86
C THR A 650 51.39 -35.56 19.62
N ALA A 651 50.08 -35.34 19.57
CA ALA A 651 49.10 -36.23 20.21
C ALA A 651 49.08 -37.66 19.64
N SER A 652 49.35 -37.81 18.34
CA SER A 652 49.42 -39.12 17.67
C SER A 652 50.80 -39.79 17.74
N GLY A 653 51.85 -39.09 18.21
CA GLY A 653 53.22 -39.62 18.25
C GLY A 653 53.84 -39.90 16.87
N ASN A 654 53.29 -39.34 15.79
CA ASN A 654 53.68 -39.67 14.43
C ASN A 654 54.94 -38.90 14.00
N ALA A 655 56.12 -39.47 14.27
CA ALA A 655 57.41 -38.86 13.95
C ALA A 655 57.58 -38.46 12.46
N SER A 656 56.99 -39.23 11.52
CA SER A 656 57.01 -38.91 10.08
C SER A 656 56.23 -37.63 9.77
N MET A 657 55.07 -37.45 10.41
CA MET A 657 54.25 -36.25 10.29
C MET A 657 54.95 -35.02 10.87
N VAL A 658 55.59 -35.15 12.04
CA VAL A 658 56.37 -34.07 12.66
C VAL A 658 57.52 -33.60 11.75
N GLY A 659 58.17 -34.52 11.02
CA GLY A 659 59.27 -34.19 10.10
C GLY A 659 58.82 -33.39 8.89
N LYS A 660 57.74 -33.86 8.22
CA LYS A 660 57.14 -33.12 7.10
C LYS A 660 56.59 -31.76 7.52
N LEU A 661 56.09 -31.64 8.75
CA LEU A 661 55.65 -30.37 9.31
C LEU A 661 56.83 -29.41 9.55
N ALA A 662 58.00 -29.91 9.99
CA ALA A 662 59.20 -29.11 10.17
C ALA A 662 59.68 -28.49 8.85
N GLU A 663 59.84 -29.33 7.81
CA GLU A 663 60.24 -28.93 6.47
C GLU A 663 59.23 -27.94 5.83
N GLY A 664 57.93 -28.19 6.00
CA GLY A 664 56.88 -27.27 5.54
C GLY A 664 56.87 -25.94 6.28
N ALA A 665 56.94 -25.96 7.62
CA ALA A 665 56.96 -24.74 8.43
C ALA A 665 58.23 -23.90 8.20
N GLU A 666 59.37 -24.52 7.91
CA GLU A 666 60.61 -23.83 7.54
C GLU A 666 60.48 -23.13 6.17
N ARG A 667 59.98 -23.85 5.16
CA ARG A 667 59.71 -23.30 3.81
C ARG A 667 58.70 -22.13 3.86
N ASP A 668 57.67 -22.27 4.68
CA ASP A 668 56.58 -21.30 4.80
C ASP A 668 56.88 -20.20 5.86
N GLY A 669 58.13 -20.13 6.35
CA GLY A 669 58.67 -19.05 7.17
C GLY A 669 58.30 -19.07 8.67
N LYS A 670 57.63 -20.11 9.16
CA LYS A 670 57.17 -20.25 10.56
C LYS A 670 58.22 -20.90 11.46
N THR A 671 59.33 -20.18 11.65
CA THR A 671 60.51 -20.60 12.45
C THR A 671 60.19 -21.18 13.83
N ASN A 672 59.24 -20.59 14.57
CA ASN A 672 58.83 -21.08 15.90
C ASN A 672 58.25 -22.51 15.86
N VAL A 673 57.45 -22.83 14.83
CA VAL A 673 56.86 -24.17 14.67
C VAL A 673 57.92 -25.15 14.22
N ALA A 674 58.76 -24.77 13.25
CA ALA A 674 59.88 -25.59 12.78
C ALA A 674 60.84 -25.96 13.93
N PHE A 675 61.22 -24.99 14.77
CA PHE A 675 62.05 -25.23 15.96
C PHE A 675 61.41 -26.23 16.94
N LEU A 676 60.12 -26.05 17.25
CA LEU A 676 59.39 -26.99 18.11
C LEU A 676 59.33 -28.40 17.53
N THR A 677 59.08 -28.55 16.22
CA THR A 677 59.05 -29.86 15.56
C THR A 677 60.42 -30.54 15.53
N TYR A 678 61.51 -29.82 15.25
CA TYR A 678 62.86 -30.40 15.28
C TYR A 678 63.28 -30.79 16.70
N PHE A 679 62.99 -29.93 17.70
CA PHE A 679 63.21 -30.23 19.11
C PHE A 679 62.47 -31.51 19.56
N LEU A 680 61.21 -31.68 19.15
CA LEU A 680 60.42 -32.89 19.42
C LEU A 680 60.96 -34.15 18.71
N GLN A 681 61.69 -34.00 17.61
CA GLN A 681 62.43 -35.10 16.95
C GLN A 681 63.81 -35.37 17.56
N GLY A 682 64.31 -34.50 18.46
CA GLY A 682 65.69 -34.56 18.95
C GLY A 682 66.73 -34.22 17.89
N LYS A 683 66.41 -33.30 16.97
CA LYS A 683 67.31 -32.78 15.92
C LYS A 683 67.73 -31.34 16.20
#